data_AF-A0A428RT41-F1
#
_entry.id   AF-A0A428RT41-F1
#
_cell.length_a   1.000
_cell.length_b   1.000
_cell.length_c   1.000
_cell.angle_alpha   90.00
_cell.angle_beta   90.00
_cell.angle_gamma   90.00
#
_symmetry.space_group_name_H-M   'P 1'
#
loop_
_entity.id
_entity.type
_entity.pdbx_description
1 polymer ?
#
loop_
_entity_poly.entity_id
_entity_poly.type
_entity_poly.pdbx_seq_one_letter_code
_entity_poly.pdbx_strand_id
1 'polypeptide(L)'
;MKKQHAGTFDYASYSLPSAATHIRLIELFPSNPAATSESAGSHFSSHLSCHLIITPISEPKGYKAVSYTWGTSERTCSLDISGANLPITPALDTALRHLRRRDEPIILWVDQICIDQSNHVEKADQVLLMSDVYTKAEQVSVWLGPEADRSDELMDLWQKVGQRALDLGIQDYCTRERMPLLQNITKDPNFDHPLTKGYHELVALAKPQFEDLIQATVDWNDRFWFRRVWTVQELCLCQDTVFVCGYKVVQVELVRLACTILPTVMSQLIRSHPDSDVEFQELAYTALSQRARPLLSIRNRRQNFNKGLGEGDELLHLFQKLFVNSDTMATRSRDRIYGLLGLAVDAERLAIKPDYASEDPSPIFTEVARKMIHNGRLGLLSFSQFPKEHDLEHLPSWVPDWRPNLEASYYTITESGEDHLLAASGDTKVSLEQVQDPNILAVRGYLVDTIEEVGERWHSSNSHAHCQAHLSRIVDFCAKSTAKKEPIYDNDERRVEAVWRVPVGDLYWTKDTDHTRASRPRASDEYLDCLFILELLESWPDMSPEERAARFPELEARRFPSGSYRGNMAAMDGKKPYLTRKGYVGMCPSHAAEGDWVVIFMGGRIPFVLRPLEGSEEFTFVGEAYCDGVMDGEILKRVEERSFFIR
;
A
#
# COMPACT_ATOMS: atom_id res chain seq x y z
N MET A 1 5.63 -6.27 60.65
CA MET A 1 5.97 -5.40 59.50
C MET A 1 4.67 -4.98 58.83
N LYS A 2 4.37 -3.68 58.85
CA LYS A 2 3.16 -3.13 58.21
C LYS A 2 3.29 -3.34 56.69
N LYS A 3 2.31 -4.01 56.06
CA LYS A 3 2.10 -3.92 54.61
C LYS A 3 1.81 -2.43 54.31
N GLN A 4 2.81 -1.67 53.90
CA GLN A 4 2.58 -0.39 53.23
C GLN A 4 1.63 -0.71 52.07
N HIS A 5 0.42 -0.16 52.11
CA HIS A 5 -0.42 -0.13 50.93
C HIS A 5 0.36 0.68 49.90
N ALA A 6 0.86 0.02 48.85
CA ALA A 6 1.43 0.72 47.71
C ALA A 6 0.37 1.72 47.22
N GLY A 7 0.77 2.98 47.08
CA GLY A 7 -0.16 4.03 46.66
C GLY A 7 -0.67 3.75 45.24
N THR A 8 -1.87 4.22 44.91
CA THR A 8 -2.33 4.26 43.52
C THR A 8 -1.55 5.38 42.81
N PHE A 9 -1.02 5.08 41.62
CA PHE A 9 -0.32 6.09 40.81
C PHE A 9 -1.29 7.18 40.32
N ASP A 10 -0.82 8.44 40.35
CA ASP A 10 -1.57 9.61 39.89
C ASP A 10 -0.65 10.54 39.06
N TYR A 11 -1.05 10.82 37.82
CA TYR A 11 -0.34 11.72 36.92
C TYR A 11 -0.27 13.17 37.41
N ALA A 12 -1.13 13.58 38.35
CA ALA A 12 -1.04 14.92 38.96
C ALA A 12 0.33 15.19 39.59
N SER A 13 0.96 14.14 40.16
CA SER A 13 2.31 14.21 40.74
C SER A 13 3.42 14.36 39.70
N TYR A 14 3.11 14.13 38.43
CA TYR A 14 4.01 14.20 37.28
C TYR A 14 3.40 15.03 36.14
N SER A 15 2.70 16.12 36.48
CA SER A 15 2.05 16.98 35.49
C SER A 15 3.07 17.59 34.53
N LEU A 16 2.78 17.54 33.22
CA LEU A 16 3.64 18.19 32.22
C LEU A 16 3.52 19.72 32.35
N PRO A 17 4.64 20.47 32.27
CA PRO A 17 4.59 21.93 32.19
C PRO A 17 3.75 22.43 31.01
N SER A 18 3.83 21.70 29.88
CA SER A 18 2.94 21.84 28.74
C SER A 18 2.93 20.53 27.95
N ALA A 19 1.75 19.99 27.69
CA ALA A 19 1.57 18.77 26.89
C ALA A 19 1.98 18.97 25.43
N ALA A 20 2.06 20.22 24.95
CA ALA A 20 2.47 20.53 23.59
C ALA A 20 4.01 20.69 23.45
N THR A 21 4.78 20.70 24.54
CA THR A 21 6.24 20.95 24.46
C THR A 21 7.10 20.07 25.37
N HIS A 22 6.50 19.24 26.21
CA HIS A 22 7.21 18.34 27.12
C HIS A 22 6.68 16.93 26.99
N ILE A 23 7.54 15.95 27.27
CA ILE A 23 7.20 14.54 27.32
C ILE A 23 7.64 13.94 28.65
N ARG A 24 7.02 12.82 29.02
CA ARG A 24 7.53 11.96 30.09
C ARG A 24 8.37 10.83 29.49
N LEU A 25 9.35 10.37 30.24
CA LEU A 25 10.17 9.20 29.97
C LEU A 25 10.18 8.31 31.21
N ILE A 26 10.31 7.00 31.04
CA ILE A 26 10.54 6.07 32.15
C ILE A 26 12.03 5.70 32.21
N GLU A 27 12.63 5.78 33.39
CA GLU A 27 13.91 5.15 33.71
C GLU A 27 13.62 3.79 34.34
N LEU A 28 13.57 2.75 33.51
CA LEU A 28 13.25 1.39 33.90
C LEU A 28 14.44 0.75 34.61
N PHE A 29 14.24 0.30 35.85
CA PHE A 29 15.31 -0.26 36.66
C PHE A 29 15.69 -1.68 36.25
N PRO A 30 16.96 -2.07 36.48
CA PRO A 30 17.44 -3.40 36.16
C PRO A 30 16.75 -4.48 36.97
N SER A 31 16.68 -5.68 36.40
CA SER A 31 16.07 -6.85 37.08
C SER A 31 16.83 -7.30 38.34
N ASN A 32 18.13 -6.99 38.43
CA ASN A 32 19.01 -7.41 39.51
C ASN A 32 19.87 -6.23 40.01
N PRO A 33 19.43 -5.50 41.04
CA PRO A 33 20.21 -4.40 41.61
C PRO A 33 21.46 -4.85 42.39
N ALA A 34 21.58 -6.16 42.71
CA ALA A 34 22.62 -6.70 43.59
C ALA A 34 23.16 -8.03 43.02
N ALA A 35 24.22 -7.95 42.22
CA ALA A 35 24.85 -9.10 41.57
C ALA A 35 25.38 -10.15 42.58
N THR A 36 24.63 -11.23 42.81
CA THR A 36 25.14 -12.56 43.18
C THR A 36 24.24 -13.67 42.63
N SER A 37 24.71 -14.30 41.53
CA SER A 37 24.35 -15.58 40.89
C SER A 37 22.89 -16.00 40.60
N GLU A 38 22.64 -16.13 39.29
CA GLU A 38 22.08 -17.30 38.57
C GLU A 38 20.61 -17.73 38.75
N SER A 39 19.75 -17.29 37.83
CA SER A 39 19.00 -18.15 36.89
C SER A 39 18.20 -17.26 35.91
N ALA A 40 18.08 -17.62 34.64
CA ALA A 40 17.31 -16.83 33.67
C ALA A 40 15.82 -16.66 34.07
N GLY A 41 15.28 -17.63 34.83
CA GLY A 41 13.92 -17.57 35.39
C GLY A 41 13.72 -16.48 36.46
N SER A 42 14.78 -16.03 37.16
CA SER A 42 14.68 -14.95 38.15
C SER A 42 14.64 -13.55 37.51
N HIS A 43 15.25 -13.38 36.33
CA HIS A 43 15.25 -12.11 35.58
C HIS A 43 13.86 -11.73 35.09
N PHE A 44 13.16 -12.67 34.44
CA PHE A 44 11.87 -12.38 33.84
C PHE A 44 10.79 -12.18 34.91
N SER A 45 10.87 -12.87 36.04
CA SER A 45 9.88 -12.83 37.12
C SER A 45 10.05 -11.68 38.11
N SER A 46 11.21 -11.01 38.14
CA SER A 46 11.45 -9.92 39.10
C SER A 46 10.54 -8.71 38.84
N HIS A 47 10.22 -7.99 39.92
CA HIS A 47 9.28 -6.86 39.89
C HIS A 47 9.74 -5.77 38.93
N LEU A 48 8.81 -5.19 38.15
CA LEU A 48 9.10 -4.05 37.28
C LEU A 48 8.95 -2.77 38.11
N SER A 49 10.01 -1.97 38.16
CA SER A 49 10.00 -0.65 38.80
C SER A 49 10.73 0.37 37.94
N CYS A 50 10.28 1.63 37.99
CA CYS A 50 10.89 2.72 37.23
C CYS A 50 10.71 4.07 37.93
N HIS A 51 11.41 5.09 37.42
CA HIS A 51 11.16 6.50 37.73
C HIS A 51 10.64 7.23 36.49
N LEU A 52 9.74 8.21 36.69
CA LEU A 52 9.33 9.12 35.62
C LEU A 52 10.24 10.34 35.56
N ILE A 53 10.64 10.70 34.34
CA ILE A 53 11.47 11.87 34.03
C ILE A 53 10.65 12.77 33.09
N ILE A 54 10.60 14.07 33.37
CA ILE A 54 9.96 15.06 32.49
C ILE A 54 11.07 15.82 31.76
N THR A 55 10.94 15.97 30.44
CA THR A 55 11.94 16.65 29.60
C THR A 55 11.26 17.41 28.47
N PRO A 56 11.79 18.57 28.04
CA PRO A 56 11.26 19.29 26.88
C PRO A 56 11.51 18.49 25.60
N ILE A 57 10.52 18.41 24.71
CA ILE A 57 10.68 17.70 23.43
C ILE A 57 11.67 18.41 22.50
N SER A 58 11.93 19.71 22.69
CA SER A 58 12.91 20.45 21.89
C SER A 58 14.32 19.89 22.02
N GLU A 59 14.72 19.52 23.25
CA GLU A 59 16.04 18.99 23.61
C GLU A 59 15.86 17.92 24.71
N PRO A 60 15.39 16.71 24.34
CA PRO A 60 15.06 15.68 25.31
C PRO A 60 16.32 15.03 25.88
N LYS A 61 16.26 14.55 27.12
CA LYS A 61 17.24 13.59 27.66
C LYS A 61 17.27 12.34 26.76
N GLY A 62 18.45 11.81 26.43
CA GLY A 62 18.60 10.60 25.60
C GLY A 62 17.72 9.43 26.05
N TYR A 63 17.02 8.82 25.09
CA TYR A 63 16.03 7.76 25.34
C TYR A 63 15.86 6.86 24.12
N LYS A 64 15.33 5.65 24.37
CA LYS A 64 14.80 4.78 23.31
C LYS A 64 13.28 4.86 23.30
N ALA A 65 12.65 4.84 22.13
CA ALA A 65 11.20 4.71 22.06
C ALA A 65 10.81 3.25 21.81
N VAL A 66 9.71 2.81 22.42
CA VAL A 66 9.15 1.47 22.24
C VAL A 66 7.94 1.55 21.33
N SER A 67 7.93 0.69 20.32
CA SER A 67 6.83 0.50 19.39
C SER A 67 6.30 -0.92 19.59
N TYR A 68 5.04 -1.06 19.98
CA TYR A 68 4.46 -2.35 20.34
C TYR A 68 2.94 -2.37 20.16
N THR A 69 2.36 -3.56 20.01
CA THR A 69 0.90 -3.74 19.98
C THR A 69 0.34 -3.79 21.39
N TRP A 70 -0.62 -2.92 21.70
CA TRP A 70 -1.21 -2.80 23.05
C TRP A 70 -1.91 -4.06 23.56
N GLY A 71 -2.39 -4.90 22.65
CA GLY A 71 -3.16 -6.10 22.98
C GLY A 71 -4.56 -5.75 23.47
N THR A 72 -5.04 -6.45 24.49
CA THR A 72 -6.33 -6.17 25.14
C THR A 72 -6.28 -4.85 25.90
N SER A 73 -7.46 -4.22 26.08
CA SER A 73 -7.59 -2.99 26.89
C SER A 73 -7.50 -3.26 28.40
N GLU A 74 -7.52 -4.52 28.82
CA GLU A 74 -7.47 -4.94 30.21
C GLU A 74 -6.07 -4.70 30.83
N ARG A 75 -6.03 -3.96 31.94
CA ARG A 75 -4.79 -3.61 32.65
C ARG A 75 -4.63 -4.47 33.90
N THR A 76 -4.26 -5.73 33.70
CA THR A 76 -4.14 -6.74 34.77
C THR A 76 -2.75 -6.85 35.39
N CYS A 77 -1.74 -6.24 34.76
CA CYS A 77 -0.37 -6.16 35.27
C CYS A 77 -0.12 -4.80 35.94
N SER A 78 0.95 -4.68 36.73
CA SER A 78 1.28 -3.45 37.45
C SER A 78 2.76 -3.10 37.32
N LEU A 79 3.04 -1.82 37.13
CA LEU A 79 4.36 -1.21 37.15
C LEU A 79 4.51 -0.34 38.40
N ASP A 80 5.57 -0.52 39.17
CA ASP A 80 5.90 0.35 40.30
C ASP A 80 6.62 1.62 39.81
N ILE A 81 6.03 2.77 40.09
CA ILE A 81 6.60 4.08 39.81
C ILE A 81 6.85 4.78 41.15
N SER A 82 8.11 4.73 41.61
CA SER A 82 8.54 5.34 42.87
C SER A 82 7.69 4.98 44.10
N GLY A 83 7.19 3.74 44.19
CA GLY A 83 6.36 3.23 45.29
C GLY A 83 4.85 3.29 45.04
N ALA A 84 4.42 3.80 43.87
CA ALA A 84 3.03 3.86 43.47
C ALA A 84 2.75 2.94 42.26
N ASN A 85 1.65 2.20 42.30
CA ASN A 85 1.31 1.21 41.28
C ASN A 85 0.51 1.84 40.13
N LEU A 86 1.03 1.71 38.90
CA LEU A 86 0.34 2.01 37.66
C LEU A 86 -0.13 0.70 36.99
N PRO A 87 -1.44 0.50 36.77
CA PRO A 87 -1.95 -0.63 35.98
C PRO A 87 -1.51 -0.52 34.51
N ILE A 88 -0.98 -1.62 33.96
CA ILE A 88 -0.51 -1.74 32.58
C ILE A 88 -1.06 -3.01 31.90
N THR A 89 -1.06 -3.04 30.57
CA THR A 89 -1.53 -4.23 29.82
C THR A 89 -0.51 -5.37 29.88
N PRO A 90 -0.95 -6.65 29.76
CA PRO A 90 -0.05 -7.80 29.70
C PRO A 90 0.98 -7.73 28.57
N ALA A 91 0.58 -7.16 27.43
CA ALA A 91 1.49 -6.96 26.30
C ALA A 91 2.64 -6.02 26.66
N LEU A 92 2.35 -4.94 27.40
CA LEU A 92 3.39 -4.00 27.84
C LEU A 92 4.27 -4.59 28.93
N ASP A 93 3.70 -5.28 29.92
CA ASP A 93 4.49 -5.98 30.96
C ASP A 93 5.50 -6.94 30.32
N THR A 94 5.05 -7.73 29.35
CA THR A 94 5.90 -8.66 28.60
C THR A 94 6.99 -7.92 27.82
N ALA A 95 6.65 -6.84 27.11
CA ALA A 95 7.62 -6.04 26.35
C ALA A 95 8.69 -5.43 27.27
N LEU A 96 8.27 -4.78 28.38
CA LEU A 96 9.19 -4.18 29.35
C LEU A 96 10.13 -5.21 29.96
N ARG A 97 9.66 -6.43 30.26
CA ARG A 97 10.52 -7.51 30.81
C ARG A 97 11.60 -7.96 29.83
N HIS A 98 11.31 -8.00 28.53
CA HIS A 98 12.29 -8.35 27.49
C HIS A 98 13.26 -7.19 27.19
N LEU A 99 12.77 -5.95 27.21
CA LEU A 99 13.57 -4.76 26.95
C LEU A 99 14.41 -4.31 28.16
N ARG A 100 14.01 -4.71 29.37
CA ARG A 100 14.72 -4.43 30.62
C ARG A 100 16.12 -5.05 30.58
N ARG A 101 17.13 -4.23 30.91
CA ARG A 101 18.51 -4.68 31.07
C ARG A 101 18.71 -5.39 32.41
N ARG A 102 19.74 -6.23 32.46
CA ARG A 102 20.05 -7.03 33.65
C ARG A 102 20.63 -6.18 34.78
N ASP A 103 21.56 -5.29 34.44
CA ASP A 103 22.50 -4.70 35.39
C ASP A 103 22.46 -3.16 35.44
N GLU A 104 21.83 -2.51 34.47
CA GLU A 104 21.75 -1.04 34.40
C GLU A 104 20.33 -0.57 34.03
N PRO A 105 19.94 0.64 34.44
CA PRO A 105 18.67 1.21 34.02
C PRO A 105 18.67 1.56 32.53
N ILE A 106 17.48 1.59 31.94
CA ILE A 106 17.27 2.03 30.56
C ILE A 106 16.17 3.09 30.51
N ILE A 107 16.41 4.16 29.74
CA ILE A 107 15.45 5.24 29.57
C ILE A 107 14.61 4.96 28.34
N LEU A 108 13.31 4.81 28.54
CA LEU A 108 12.34 4.48 27.51
C LEU A 108 11.25 5.55 27.40
N TRP A 109 10.76 5.75 26.18
CA TRP A 109 9.44 6.35 25.95
C TRP A 109 8.45 5.25 25.56
N VAL A 110 7.32 5.19 26.25
CA VAL A 110 6.25 4.21 26.05
C VAL A 110 4.91 4.94 26.14
N ASP A 111 4.17 5.01 25.04
CA ASP A 111 2.90 5.76 24.93
C ASP A 111 1.89 5.51 26.07
N GLN A 112 1.68 4.25 26.48
CA GLN A 112 0.73 3.89 27.54
C GLN A 112 1.09 4.45 28.93
N ILE A 113 2.37 4.78 29.18
CA ILE A 113 2.88 5.28 30.47
C ILE A 113 3.29 6.76 30.38
N CYS A 114 3.86 7.18 29.25
CA CYS A 114 4.40 8.52 29.10
C CYS A 114 3.29 9.56 28.85
N ILE A 115 2.14 9.12 28.34
CA ILE A 115 0.96 9.94 28.09
C ILE A 115 -0.14 9.55 29.09
N ASP A 116 -0.75 10.55 29.73
CA ASP A 116 -1.94 10.33 30.55
C ASP A 116 -3.14 9.97 29.64
N GLN A 117 -3.40 8.66 29.54
CA GLN A 117 -4.46 8.12 28.71
C GLN A 117 -5.88 8.52 29.16
N SER A 118 -6.03 9.03 30.38
CA SER A 118 -7.30 9.50 30.93
C SER A 118 -7.57 10.98 30.64
N ASN A 119 -6.54 11.75 30.33
CA ASN A 119 -6.64 13.17 30.00
C ASN A 119 -6.67 13.37 28.47
N HIS A 120 -7.87 13.55 27.92
CA HIS A 120 -8.06 13.71 26.47
C HIS A 120 -7.37 14.94 25.88
N VAL A 121 -7.22 16.01 26.65
CA VAL A 121 -6.54 17.23 26.21
C VAL A 121 -5.03 16.98 26.11
N GLU A 122 -4.43 16.43 27.17
CA GLU A 122 -3.01 16.05 27.15
C GLU A 122 -2.73 15.05 26.03
N LYS A 123 -3.59 14.02 25.88
CA LYS A 123 -3.44 13.00 24.85
C LYS A 123 -3.48 13.61 23.45
N ALA A 124 -4.40 14.53 23.16
CA ALA A 124 -4.47 15.19 21.87
C ALA A 124 -3.18 15.96 21.55
N ASP A 125 -2.66 16.73 22.51
CA ASP A 125 -1.40 17.47 22.35
C ASP A 125 -0.19 16.53 22.20
N GLN A 126 -0.12 15.44 22.97
CA GLN A 126 0.97 14.47 22.88
C GLN A 126 0.95 13.67 21.56
N VAL A 127 -0.23 13.39 21.01
CA VAL A 127 -0.35 12.75 19.69
C VAL A 127 0.27 13.63 18.59
N LEU A 128 0.14 14.95 18.71
CA LEU A 128 0.81 15.90 17.80
C LEU A 128 2.34 15.85 17.91
N LEU A 129 2.89 15.40 19.04
CA LEU A 129 4.33 15.24 19.25
C LEU A 129 4.88 13.89 18.80
N MET A 130 4.05 12.94 18.39
CA MET A 130 4.48 11.57 18.03
C MET A 130 5.63 11.56 17.01
N SER A 131 5.53 12.40 15.98
CA SER A 131 6.59 12.48 14.97
C SER A 131 7.92 12.94 15.56
N ASP A 132 7.89 13.94 16.45
CA ASP A 132 9.09 14.44 17.13
C ASP A 132 9.65 13.41 18.10
N VAL A 133 8.79 12.71 18.84
CA VAL A 133 9.19 11.65 19.79
C VAL A 133 9.96 10.54 19.08
N TYR A 134 9.48 10.04 17.93
CA TYR A 134 10.21 9.00 17.21
C TYR A 134 11.42 9.54 16.46
N THR A 135 11.37 10.77 15.96
CA THR A 135 12.52 11.41 15.28
C THR A 135 13.69 11.63 16.24
N LYS A 136 13.42 12.03 17.49
CA LYS A 136 14.44 12.40 18.49
C LYS A 136 14.90 11.26 19.39
N ALA A 137 14.29 10.08 19.27
CA ALA A 137 14.76 8.88 19.98
C ALA A 137 16.15 8.48 19.46
N GLU A 138 17.03 8.04 20.37
CA GLU A 138 18.35 7.51 20.01
C GLU A 138 18.24 6.18 19.25
N GLN A 139 17.22 5.39 19.60
CA GLN A 139 16.86 4.15 18.92
C GLN A 139 15.38 3.87 19.13
N VAL A 140 14.73 3.27 18.13
CA VAL A 140 13.39 2.71 18.29
C VAL A 140 13.45 1.19 18.32
N SER A 141 12.85 0.60 19.35
CA SER A 141 12.67 -0.85 19.48
C SER A 141 11.25 -1.24 19.10
N VAL A 142 11.11 -1.88 17.94
CA VAL A 142 9.85 -2.46 17.47
C VAL A 142 9.68 -3.86 18.09
N TRP A 143 8.87 -3.93 19.15
CA TRP A 143 8.55 -5.17 19.83
C TRP A 143 7.44 -5.94 19.09
N LEU A 144 7.82 -7.06 18.50
CA LEU A 144 6.95 -7.94 17.71
C LEU A 144 6.28 -9.05 18.55
N GLY A 145 6.65 -9.17 19.83
CA GLY A 145 6.15 -10.19 20.74
C GLY A 145 7.22 -11.19 21.17
N PRO A 146 6.88 -12.14 22.07
CA PRO A 146 7.76 -13.24 22.46
C PRO A 146 8.15 -14.12 21.27
N GLU A 147 9.18 -14.94 21.46
CA GLU A 147 9.51 -16.01 20.53
C GLU A 147 8.33 -16.99 20.38
N ALA A 148 7.86 -17.13 19.15
CA ALA A 148 6.84 -18.07 18.72
C ALA A 148 7.03 -18.38 17.23
N ASP A 149 6.45 -19.47 16.74
CA ASP A 149 6.35 -19.76 15.30
C ASP A 149 7.73 -19.74 14.58
N ARG A 150 8.77 -20.25 15.26
CA ARG A 150 10.18 -20.25 14.80
C ARG A 150 10.71 -18.86 14.43
N SER A 151 10.15 -17.81 15.02
CA SER A 151 10.58 -16.42 14.77
C SER A 151 12.03 -16.15 15.17
N ASP A 152 12.57 -16.89 16.13
CA ASP A 152 13.98 -16.80 16.52
C ASP A 152 14.92 -17.26 15.38
N GLU A 153 14.61 -18.38 14.74
CA GLU A 153 15.31 -18.89 13.56
C GLU A 153 15.15 -17.92 12.36
N LEU A 154 13.95 -17.39 12.15
CA LEU A 154 13.70 -16.42 11.08
C LEU A 154 14.45 -15.10 11.31
N MET A 155 14.50 -14.60 12.54
CA MET A 155 15.27 -13.39 12.88
C MET A 155 16.77 -13.60 12.61
N ASP A 156 17.31 -14.78 12.93
CA ASP A 156 18.69 -15.13 12.56
C ASP A 156 18.88 -15.20 11.04
N LEU A 157 17.90 -15.73 10.29
CA LEU A 157 17.94 -15.76 8.83
C LEU A 157 17.90 -14.36 8.23
N TRP A 158 17.03 -13.47 8.74
CA TRP A 158 16.98 -12.07 8.32
C TRP A 158 18.31 -11.36 8.55
N GLN A 159 18.90 -11.51 9.73
CA GLN A 159 20.21 -10.98 10.04
C GLN A 159 21.28 -11.49 9.07
N LYS A 160 21.32 -12.81 8.83
CA LYS A 160 22.32 -13.46 7.98
C LYS A 160 22.21 -13.06 6.51
N VAL A 161 21.01 -13.09 5.93
CA VAL A 161 20.77 -12.75 4.51
C VAL A 161 20.95 -11.24 4.32
N GLY A 162 20.39 -10.44 5.23
CA GLY A 162 20.51 -8.98 5.19
C GLY A 162 21.95 -8.51 5.28
N GLN A 163 22.75 -9.09 6.18
CA GLN A 163 24.17 -8.74 6.31
C GLN A 163 24.94 -9.06 5.02
N ARG A 164 24.70 -10.23 4.41
CA ARG A 164 25.37 -10.57 3.13
C ARG A 164 24.94 -9.65 1.98
N ALA A 165 23.66 -9.29 1.94
CA ALA A 165 23.17 -8.33 0.95
C ALA A 165 23.81 -6.94 1.15
N LEU A 166 24.05 -6.53 2.40
CA LEU A 166 24.77 -5.31 2.73
C LEU A 166 26.24 -5.40 2.31
N ASP A 167 26.93 -6.50 2.62
CA ASP A 167 28.34 -6.72 2.26
C ASP A 167 28.56 -6.72 0.73
N LEU A 168 27.56 -7.15 -0.04
CA LEU A 168 27.54 -7.10 -1.50
C LEU A 168 27.23 -5.70 -2.06
N GLY A 169 26.84 -4.73 -1.21
CA GLY A 169 26.46 -3.39 -1.65
C GLY A 169 25.12 -3.33 -2.38
N ILE A 170 24.21 -4.29 -2.17
CA ILE A 170 22.88 -4.32 -2.84
C ILE A 170 22.09 -3.04 -2.55
N GLN A 171 22.27 -2.44 -1.37
CA GLN A 171 21.62 -1.19 -1.00
C GLN A 171 21.86 -0.06 -2.01
N ASP A 172 23.05 0.00 -2.62
CA ASP A 172 23.42 1.05 -3.58
C ASP A 172 22.65 0.94 -4.90
N TYR A 173 21.98 -0.19 -5.13
CA TYR A 173 21.13 -0.42 -6.30
C TYR A 173 19.65 -0.21 -5.99
N CYS A 174 19.28 -0.04 -4.71
CA CYS A 174 17.90 0.23 -4.28
C CYS A 174 17.50 1.71 -4.43
N THR A 175 17.88 2.33 -5.56
CA THR A 175 17.56 3.72 -5.92
C THR A 175 16.78 3.75 -7.24
N ARG A 176 16.02 4.81 -7.50
CA ARG A 176 15.24 4.94 -8.76
C ARG A 176 16.12 4.77 -10.00
N GLU A 177 17.32 5.33 -9.98
CA GLU A 177 18.28 5.31 -11.10
C GLU A 177 18.89 3.93 -11.35
N ARG A 178 19.16 3.15 -10.29
CA ARG A 178 19.85 1.85 -10.40
C ARG A 178 18.91 0.65 -10.29
N MET A 179 17.63 0.85 -9.98
CA MET A 179 16.65 -0.22 -9.92
C MET A 179 16.56 -1.04 -11.22
N PRO A 180 16.57 -0.45 -12.43
CA PRO A 180 16.56 -1.23 -13.68
C PRO A 180 17.79 -2.14 -13.82
N LEU A 181 18.95 -1.69 -13.32
CA LEU A 181 20.17 -2.49 -13.31
C LEU A 181 20.04 -3.67 -12.34
N LEU A 182 19.50 -3.44 -11.13
CA LEU A 182 19.22 -4.52 -10.18
C LEU A 182 18.25 -5.54 -10.78
N GLN A 183 17.20 -5.09 -11.47
CA GLN A 183 16.24 -5.98 -12.14
C GLN A 183 16.94 -6.90 -13.15
N ASN A 184 17.82 -6.37 -14.00
CA ASN A 184 18.59 -7.19 -14.95
C ASN A 184 19.46 -8.23 -14.23
N ILE A 185 20.17 -7.81 -13.17
CA ILE A 185 20.98 -8.69 -12.32
C ILE A 185 20.13 -9.83 -11.73
N THR A 186 18.94 -9.52 -11.23
CA THR A 186 18.04 -10.53 -10.62
C THR A 186 17.47 -11.52 -11.64
N LYS A 187 17.24 -11.08 -12.88
CA LYS A 187 16.59 -11.88 -13.94
C LYS A 187 17.57 -12.79 -14.68
N ASP A 188 18.77 -12.31 -14.96
CA ASP A 188 19.75 -13.03 -15.77
C ASP A 188 21.03 -13.35 -14.97
N PRO A 189 21.29 -14.63 -14.65
CA PRO A 189 22.50 -15.05 -13.95
C PRO A 189 23.79 -14.86 -14.76
N ASN A 190 23.69 -14.61 -16.06
CA ASN A 190 24.82 -14.33 -16.95
C ASN A 190 24.95 -12.84 -17.30
N PHE A 191 24.15 -11.96 -16.68
CA PHE A 191 24.22 -10.53 -16.92
C PHE A 191 25.62 -10.00 -16.55
N ASP A 192 26.29 -9.36 -17.51
CA ASP A 192 27.68 -8.88 -17.37
C ASP A 192 27.77 -7.71 -16.39
N HIS A 193 27.84 -8.03 -15.10
CA HIS A 193 27.93 -7.04 -14.03
C HIS A 193 28.60 -7.64 -12.76
N PRO A 194 29.45 -6.89 -12.04
CA PRO A 194 30.19 -7.41 -10.89
C PRO A 194 29.33 -8.00 -9.76
N LEU A 195 28.12 -7.44 -9.55
CA LEU A 195 27.18 -7.90 -8.53
C LEU A 195 26.49 -9.23 -8.89
N THR A 196 26.41 -9.59 -10.18
CA THR A 196 25.57 -10.70 -10.65
C THR A 196 25.91 -12.01 -9.95
N LYS A 197 27.20 -12.41 -9.97
CA LYS A 197 27.65 -13.65 -9.34
C LYS A 197 27.32 -13.67 -7.84
N GLY A 198 27.68 -12.61 -7.11
CA GLY A 198 27.43 -12.53 -5.67
C GLY A 198 25.95 -12.55 -5.30
N TYR A 199 25.10 -11.89 -6.10
CA TYR A 199 23.66 -11.90 -5.92
C TYR A 199 23.09 -13.32 -6.05
N HIS A 200 23.42 -14.03 -7.13
CA HIS A 200 22.89 -15.39 -7.37
C HIS A 200 23.47 -16.42 -6.39
N GLU A 201 24.71 -16.26 -5.93
CA GLU A 201 25.28 -17.07 -4.82
C GLU A 201 24.52 -16.84 -3.50
N LEU A 202 24.13 -15.59 -3.20
CA LEU A 202 23.31 -15.27 -2.04
C LEU A 202 21.91 -15.88 -2.16
N VAL A 203 21.26 -15.80 -3.33
CA VAL A 203 19.95 -16.43 -3.58
C VAL A 203 20.03 -17.93 -3.39
N ALA A 204 21.04 -18.60 -3.97
CA ALA A 204 21.24 -20.04 -3.84
C ALA A 204 21.42 -20.48 -2.38
N LEU A 205 22.11 -19.66 -1.57
CA LEU A 205 22.25 -19.92 -0.14
C LEU A 205 20.95 -19.66 0.64
N ALA A 206 20.22 -18.61 0.31
CA ALA A 206 19.00 -18.21 1.01
C ALA A 206 17.84 -19.19 0.72
N LYS A 207 17.76 -19.72 -0.50
CA LYS A 207 16.66 -20.55 -0.99
C LYS A 207 16.24 -21.69 -0.05
N PRO A 208 17.11 -22.65 0.32
CA PRO A 208 16.70 -23.78 1.16
C PRO A 208 16.33 -23.36 2.60
N GLN A 209 16.87 -22.25 3.10
CA GLN A 209 16.55 -21.77 4.45
C GLN A 209 15.18 -21.07 4.48
N PHE A 210 14.83 -20.30 3.45
CA PHE A 210 13.49 -19.71 3.34
C PHE A 210 12.42 -20.73 2.99
N GLU A 211 12.77 -21.79 2.26
CA GLU A 211 11.88 -22.92 2.02
C GLU A 211 11.48 -23.59 3.34
N ASP A 212 12.46 -23.87 4.21
CA ASP A 212 12.21 -24.46 5.54
C ASP A 212 11.46 -23.52 6.50
N LEU A 213 11.64 -22.20 6.34
CA LEU A 213 11.03 -21.15 7.18
C LEU A 213 9.89 -20.39 6.49
N ILE A 214 9.27 -20.98 5.46
CA ILE A 214 8.24 -20.29 4.67
C ILE A 214 7.02 -19.94 5.52
N GLN A 215 6.58 -20.85 6.38
CA GLN A 215 5.47 -20.61 7.31
C GLN A 215 5.83 -19.55 8.34
N ALA A 216 7.03 -19.62 8.93
CA ALA A 216 7.51 -18.61 9.88
C ALA A 216 7.56 -17.20 9.25
N THR A 217 7.89 -17.12 7.95
CA THR A 217 7.87 -15.87 7.18
C THR A 217 6.45 -15.30 7.08
N VAL A 218 5.46 -16.16 6.84
CA VAL A 218 4.04 -15.78 6.83
C VAL A 218 3.59 -15.34 8.22
N ASP A 219 3.83 -16.14 9.25
CA ASP A 219 3.44 -15.84 10.63
C ASP A 219 4.06 -14.53 11.12
N TRP A 220 5.31 -14.24 10.70
CA TRP A 220 5.97 -12.97 10.99
C TRP A 220 5.30 -11.78 10.32
N ASN A 221 4.90 -11.91 9.05
CA ASN A 221 4.14 -10.89 8.34
C ASN A 221 2.70 -10.73 8.88
N ASP A 222 2.14 -11.78 9.48
CA ASP A 222 0.80 -11.82 10.09
C ASP A 222 0.72 -11.17 11.48
N ARG A 223 1.87 -10.87 12.09
CA ARG A 223 1.91 -10.13 13.36
C ARG A 223 1.15 -8.81 13.25
N PHE A 224 0.17 -8.63 14.13
CA PHE A 224 -0.78 -7.50 14.11
C PHE A 224 -0.11 -6.12 14.11
N TRP A 225 1.13 -6.03 14.60
CA TRP A 225 1.90 -4.78 14.56
C TRP A 225 1.96 -4.19 13.14
N PHE A 226 2.24 -5.01 12.11
CA PHE A 226 2.35 -4.54 10.72
C PHE A 226 1.06 -3.95 10.13
N ARG A 227 -0.09 -4.22 10.76
CA ARG A 227 -1.39 -3.73 10.31
C ARG A 227 -1.72 -2.34 10.83
N ARG A 228 -0.92 -1.73 11.71
CA ARG A 228 -1.32 -0.49 12.38
C ARG A 228 -0.76 0.73 11.65
N VAL A 229 -1.62 1.68 11.27
CA VAL A 229 -1.20 2.91 10.56
C VAL A 229 -0.10 3.66 11.31
N TRP A 230 -0.18 3.77 12.64
CA TRP A 230 0.79 4.51 13.44
C TRP A 230 2.21 3.96 13.35
N THR A 231 2.37 2.67 13.05
CA THR A 231 3.69 2.03 12.96
C THR A 231 4.59 2.60 11.88
N VAL A 232 4.02 3.32 10.90
CA VAL A 232 4.80 4.03 9.90
C VAL A 232 5.68 5.11 10.53
N GLN A 233 5.19 5.90 11.49
CA GLN A 233 6.01 6.88 12.20
C GLN A 233 7.01 6.19 13.12
N GLU A 234 6.54 5.14 13.80
CA GLU A 234 7.31 4.36 14.77
C GLU A 234 8.53 3.69 14.10
N LEU A 235 8.38 3.21 12.86
CA LEU A 235 9.46 2.55 12.11
C LEU A 235 10.32 3.50 11.29
N CYS A 236 9.74 4.53 10.68
CA CYS A 236 10.39 5.22 9.55
C CYS A 236 11.17 6.48 9.96
N LEU A 237 10.87 7.09 11.11
CA LEU A 237 11.42 8.40 11.49
C LEU A 237 12.80 8.32 12.13
N CYS A 238 13.00 7.39 13.08
CA CYS A 238 14.28 7.23 13.76
C CYS A 238 15.34 6.62 12.82
N GLN A 239 16.57 7.12 12.89
CA GLN A 239 17.67 6.57 12.09
C GLN A 239 18.07 5.17 12.54
N ASP A 240 18.12 4.92 13.85
CA ASP A 240 18.43 3.61 14.42
C ASP A 240 17.13 2.91 14.86
N THR A 241 16.72 1.89 14.12
CA THR A 241 15.48 1.16 14.42
C THR A 241 15.72 -0.33 14.27
N VAL A 242 15.28 -1.08 15.27
CA VAL A 242 15.47 -2.52 15.36
C VAL A 242 14.13 -3.23 15.53
N PHE A 243 13.98 -4.39 14.90
CA PHE A 243 12.96 -5.35 15.27
C PHE A 243 13.44 -6.18 16.45
N VAL A 244 12.56 -6.38 17.43
CA VAL A 244 12.79 -7.20 18.61
C VAL A 244 11.69 -8.25 18.69
N CYS A 245 12.08 -9.53 18.71
CA CYS A 245 11.15 -10.65 18.83
C CYS A 245 11.75 -11.68 19.81
N GLY A 246 11.09 -11.89 20.94
CA GLY A 246 11.70 -12.59 22.08
C GLY A 246 12.98 -11.90 22.52
N TYR A 247 14.10 -12.61 22.49
CA TYR A 247 15.42 -12.05 22.79
C TYR A 247 16.28 -11.74 21.54
N LYS A 248 15.74 -11.95 20.34
CA LYS A 248 16.44 -11.63 19.08
C LYS A 248 16.21 -10.17 18.72
N VAL A 249 17.27 -9.54 18.23
CA VAL A 249 17.27 -8.15 17.78
C VAL A 249 17.91 -8.10 16.40
N VAL A 250 17.25 -7.47 15.43
CA VAL A 250 17.74 -7.32 14.06
C VAL A 250 17.53 -5.89 13.60
N GLN A 251 18.55 -5.29 12.99
CA GLN A 251 18.45 -3.96 12.39
C GLN A 251 17.43 -3.96 11.24
N VAL A 252 16.53 -2.98 11.21
CA VAL A 252 15.48 -2.88 10.18
C VAL A 252 16.06 -2.86 8.77
N GLU A 253 17.23 -2.23 8.58
CA GLU A 253 17.90 -2.20 7.27
C GLU A 253 18.33 -3.58 6.78
N LEU A 254 18.69 -4.49 7.68
CA LEU A 254 19.07 -5.85 7.31
C LEU A 254 17.84 -6.66 6.90
N VAL A 255 16.73 -6.52 7.62
CA VAL A 255 15.44 -7.11 7.21
C VAL A 255 15.03 -6.56 5.84
N ARG A 256 15.12 -5.24 5.64
CA ARG A 256 14.83 -4.59 4.36
C ARG A 256 15.64 -5.19 3.21
N LEU A 257 16.96 -5.33 3.39
CA LEU A 257 17.82 -5.90 2.36
C LEU A 257 17.52 -7.37 2.11
N ALA A 258 17.24 -8.16 3.14
CA ALA A 258 16.82 -9.55 2.95
C ALA A 258 15.48 -9.66 2.20
N CYS A 259 14.53 -8.75 2.45
CA CYS A 259 13.28 -8.65 1.71
C CYS A 259 13.47 -8.30 0.21
N THR A 260 14.61 -7.72 -0.20
CA THR A 260 14.94 -7.54 -1.63
C THR A 260 15.37 -8.84 -2.32
N ILE A 261 15.78 -9.85 -1.54
CA ILE A 261 16.21 -11.17 -2.03
C ILE A 261 15.02 -12.14 -2.13
N LEU A 262 14.06 -12.02 -1.22
CA LEU A 262 12.95 -12.96 -1.07
C LEU A 262 12.12 -13.18 -2.37
N PRO A 263 11.78 -12.15 -3.18
CA PRO A 263 11.04 -12.34 -4.43
C PRO A 263 11.71 -13.31 -5.39
N THR A 264 13.03 -13.20 -5.55
CA THR A 264 13.81 -14.10 -6.42
C THR A 264 13.84 -15.51 -5.85
N VAL A 265 14.01 -15.66 -4.54
CA VAL A 265 13.97 -16.95 -3.84
C VAL A 265 12.63 -17.66 -4.03
N MET A 266 11.51 -17.00 -3.72
CA MET A 266 10.17 -17.59 -3.83
C MET A 266 9.84 -17.92 -5.29
N SER A 267 10.20 -17.04 -6.22
CA SER A 267 10.03 -17.31 -7.65
C SER A 267 10.79 -18.56 -8.11
N GLN A 268 12.00 -18.81 -7.58
CA GLN A 268 12.76 -20.02 -7.86
C GLN A 268 12.19 -21.27 -7.17
N LEU A 269 11.59 -21.13 -5.98
CA LEU A 269 10.93 -22.21 -5.25
C LEU A 269 9.67 -22.69 -5.96
N ILE A 270 8.81 -21.75 -6.36
CA ILE A 270 7.58 -22.03 -7.13
C ILE A 270 7.94 -22.74 -8.45
N ARG A 271 9.00 -22.29 -9.14
CA ARG A 271 9.47 -22.94 -10.37
C ARG A 271 10.08 -24.32 -10.17
N SER A 272 10.74 -24.58 -9.03
CA SER A 272 11.35 -25.89 -8.76
C SER A 272 10.36 -26.94 -8.29
N HIS A 273 9.14 -26.54 -7.92
CA HIS A 273 8.08 -27.44 -7.50
C HIS A 273 6.80 -27.22 -8.33
N PRO A 274 6.83 -27.45 -9.65
CA PRO A 274 5.65 -27.25 -10.50
C PRO A 274 4.49 -28.20 -10.13
N ASP A 275 4.82 -29.37 -9.55
CA ASP A 275 3.88 -30.38 -9.09
C ASP A 275 3.59 -30.30 -7.58
N SER A 276 4.05 -29.25 -6.88
CA SER A 276 3.65 -29.08 -5.47
C SER A 276 2.15 -28.90 -5.36
N ASP A 277 1.57 -29.38 -4.26
CA ASP A 277 0.17 -29.09 -3.95
C ASP A 277 -0.07 -27.58 -3.92
N VAL A 278 -1.29 -27.19 -4.27
CA VAL A 278 -1.80 -25.81 -4.35
C VAL A 278 -1.47 -25.06 -3.05
N GLU A 279 -1.55 -25.74 -1.91
CA GLU A 279 -1.23 -25.21 -0.59
C GLU A 279 0.19 -24.63 -0.49
N PHE A 280 1.20 -25.30 -1.05
CA PHE A 280 2.59 -24.79 -1.02
C PHE A 280 2.75 -23.53 -1.87
N GLN A 281 2.11 -23.51 -3.05
CA GLN A 281 2.15 -22.35 -3.94
C GLN A 281 1.46 -21.15 -3.28
N GLU A 282 0.27 -21.35 -2.71
CA GLU A 282 -0.45 -20.33 -1.93
C GLU A 282 0.39 -19.82 -0.77
N LEU A 283 1.07 -20.70 -0.04
CA LEU A 283 1.95 -20.32 1.06
C LEU A 283 3.14 -19.47 0.58
N ALA A 284 3.77 -19.84 -0.54
CA ALA A 284 4.86 -19.07 -1.15
C ALA A 284 4.39 -17.69 -1.65
N TYR A 285 3.20 -17.60 -2.25
CA TYR A 285 2.61 -16.31 -2.61
C TYR A 285 2.26 -15.48 -1.38
N THR A 286 1.76 -16.10 -0.31
CA THR A 286 1.46 -15.42 0.95
C THR A 286 2.73 -14.88 1.59
N ALA A 287 3.84 -15.63 1.56
CA ALA A 287 5.14 -15.15 2.03
C ALA A 287 5.66 -13.93 1.24
N LEU A 288 5.22 -13.75 -0.02
CA LEU A 288 5.51 -12.58 -0.85
C LEU A 288 4.61 -11.37 -0.58
N SER A 289 3.43 -11.57 0.01
CA SER A 289 2.45 -10.50 0.32
C SER A 289 2.90 -9.55 1.45
N GLN A 290 4.19 -9.58 1.82
CA GLN A 290 4.83 -8.92 2.95
C GLN A 290 4.21 -7.58 3.35
N ARG A 291 3.41 -7.58 4.43
CA ARG A 291 2.87 -6.34 5.04
C ARG A 291 3.96 -5.37 5.49
N ALA A 292 5.16 -5.87 5.76
CA ALA A 292 6.31 -5.02 6.07
C ALA A 292 6.80 -4.20 4.86
N ARG A 293 6.57 -4.66 3.62
CA ARG A 293 7.17 -4.07 2.42
C ARG A 293 6.82 -2.57 2.23
N PRO A 294 5.55 -2.13 2.34
CA PRO A 294 5.24 -0.71 2.28
C PRO A 294 5.98 0.12 3.33
N LEU A 295 6.05 -0.36 4.58
CA LEU A 295 6.75 0.33 5.66
C LEU A 295 8.25 0.43 5.39
N LEU A 296 8.87 -0.65 4.90
CA LEU A 296 10.29 -0.69 4.55
C LEU A 296 10.61 0.21 3.35
N SER A 297 9.69 0.32 2.38
CA SER A 297 9.76 1.24 1.23
C SER A 297 9.69 2.70 1.67
N ILE A 298 8.70 3.04 2.52
CA ILE A 298 8.55 4.38 3.10
C ILE A 298 9.78 4.77 3.92
N ARG A 299 10.28 3.85 4.77
CA ARG A 299 11.51 4.08 5.52
C ARG A 299 12.69 4.38 4.60
N ASN A 300 12.91 3.59 3.56
CA ASN A 300 14.01 3.81 2.62
C ASN A 300 13.93 5.20 1.95
N ARG A 301 12.74 5.60 1.46
CA ARG A 301 12.55 6.95 0.89
C ARG A 301 12.78 8.04 1.93
N ARG A 302 12.25 7.89 3.15
CA ARG A 302 12.45 8.86 4.24
C ARG A 302 13.92 9.03 4.61
N GLN A 303 14.64 7.93 4.77
CA GLN A 303 16.07 7.96 5.12
C GLN A 303 16.92 8.54 3.99
N ASN A 304 16.61 8.25 2.73
CA ASN A 304 17.28 8.86 1.59
C ASN A 304 16.98 10.35 1.48
N PHE A 305 15.72 10.77 1.69
CA PHE A 305 15.33 12.18 1.72
C PHE A 305 16.09 12.96 2.79
N ASN A 306 16.21 12.42 4.01
CA ASN A 306 16.97 13.04 5.10
C ASN A 306 18.47 13.20 4.76
N LYS A 307 19.01 12.32 3.89
CA LYS A 307 20.39 12.39 3.38
C LYS A 307 20.54 13.28 2.13
N GLY A 308 19.44 13.83 1.60
CA GLY A 308 19.43 14.56 0.33
C GLY A 308 19.60 13.68 -0.91
N LEU A 309 19.33 12.37 -0.81
CA LEU A 309 19.56 11.35 -1.86
C LEU A 309 18.27 10.89 -2.57
N GLY A 310 17.25 11.72 -2.63
CA GLY A 310 16.00 11.42 -3.33
C GLY A 310 14.82 12.22 -2.81
N GLU A 311 13.67 12.03 -3.46
CA GLU A 311 12.43 12.67 -3.07
C GLU A 311 11.75 11.89 -1.93
N GLY A 312 11.29 12.60 -0.91
CA GLY A 312 10.45 11.99 0.12
C GLY A 312 9.06 11.63 -0.40
N ASP A 313 8.23 11.06 0.45
CA ASP A 313 6.85 10.73 0.09
C ASP A 313 5.94 11.93 0.38
N GLU A 314 5.16 12.36 -0.61
CA GLU A 314 4.00 13.21 -0.39
C GLU A 314 2.86 12.40 0.24
N LEU A 315 1.86 13.08 0.78
CA LEU A 315 0.73 12.43 1.43
C LEU A 315 0.00 11.42 0.51
N LEU A 316 -0.12 11.69 -0.80
CA LEU A 316 -0.72 10.75 -1.76
C LEU A 316 0.09 9.45 -1.86
N HIS A 317 1.42 9.54 -1.91
CA HIS A 317 2.29 8.37 -2.01
C HIS A 317 2.14 7.48 -0.76
N LEU A 318 2.01 8.09 0.42
CA LEU A 318 1.78 7.35 1.67
C LEU A 318 0.40 6.68 1.67
N PHE A 319 -0.65 7.37 1.22
CA PHE A 319 -1.98 6.78 1.10
C PHE A 319 -1.99 5.56 0.16
N GLN A 320 -1.35 5.69 -1.01
CA GLN A 320 -1.25 4.61 -1.98
C GLN A 320 -0.52 3.39 -1.39
N LYS A 321 0.65 3.60 -0.78
CA LYS A 321 1.44 2.51 -0.21
C LYS A 321 0.74 1.78 0.94
N LEU A 322 -0.02 2.50 1.76
CA LEU A 322 -0.59 1.95 3.00
C LEU A 322 -2.03 1.47 2.87
N PHE A 323 -2.82 1.98 1.92
CA PHE A 323 -4.26 1.63 1.83
C PHE A 323 -4.66 0.97 0.52
N VAL A 324 -3.85 1.08 -0.54
CA VAL A 324 -4.13 0.43 -1.83
C VAL A 324 -3.50 -0.94 -1.86
N ASN A 325 -4.30 -1.99 -2.11
CA ASN A 325 -3.90 -3.40 -2.02
C ASN A 325 -3.18 -3.73 -0.70
N SER A 326 -3.55 -3.04 0.38
CA SER A 326 -2.92 -3.13 1.69
C SER A 326 -3.98 -3.13 2.79
N ASP A 327 -3.83 -4.05 3.76
CA ASP A 327 -4.76 -4.22 4.87
C ASP A 327 -4.37 -3.41 6.12
N THR A 328 -3.72 -2.25 5.92
CA THR A 328 -3.39 -1.31 7.01
C THR A 328 -4.66 -0.76 7.65
N MET A 329 -4.72 -0.84 8.96
CA MET A 329 -5.85 -0.50 9.82
C MET A 329 -5.56 0.75 10.66
N ALA A 330 -6.64 1.47 10.95
CA ALA A 330 -6.66 2.57 11.90
C ALA A 330 -7.84 2.36 12.86
N THR A 331 -7.62 2.52 14.16
CA THR A 331 -8.71 2.42 15.16
C THR A 331 -9.72 3.56 15.01
N ARG A 332 -9.23 4.76 14.67
CA ARG A 332 -10.07 5.91 14.29
C ARG A 332 -9.78 6.25 12.85
N SER A 333 -10.81 6.43 12.03
CA SER A 333 -10.65 6.67 10.59
C SER A 333 -9.79 7.89 10.27
N ARG A 334 -9.82 8.95 11.09
CA ARG A 334 -8.94 10.13 10.94
C ARG A 334 -7.45 9.83 11.07
N ASP A 335 -7.08 8.79 11.81
CA ASP A 335 -5.66 8.41 11.98
C ASP A 335 -5.05 7.92 10.67
N ARG A 336 -5.88 7.57 9.67
CA ARG A 336 -5.43 7.32 8.29
C ARG A 336 -4.74 8.54 7.68
N ILE A 337 -5.11 9.75 8.12
CA ILE A 337 -4.51 11.01 7.70
C ILE A 337 -3.44 11.43 8.73
N TYR A 338 -3.82 11.52 10.00
CA TYR A 338 -2.96 12.09 11.04
C TYR A 338 -1.70 11.24 11.30
N GLY A 339 -1.82 9.92 11.19
CA GLY A 339 -0.68 9.00 11.30
C GLY A 339 0.38 9.22 10.20
N LEU A 340 0.06 9.92 9.12
CA LEU A 340 0.95 10.11 7.97
C LEU A 340 1.60 11.49 7.91
N LEU A 341 1.04 12.49 8.60
CA LEU A 341 1.48 13.89 8.49
C LEU A 341 2.94 14.09 8.92
N GLY A 342 3.44 13.32 9.89
CA GLY A 342 4.84 13.38 10.33
C GLY A 342 5.87 12.91 9.29
N LEU A 343 5.42 12.23 8.22
CA LEU A 343 6.28 11.68 7.17
C LEU A 343 6.12 12.40 5.83
N ALA A 344 4.92 12.92 5.56
CA ALA A 344 4.60 13.57 4.30
C ALA A 344 5.41 14.86 4.11
N VAL A 345 6.22 14.92 3.05
CA VAL A 345 7.08 16.09 2.78
C VAL A 345 6.29 17.35 2.41
N ASP A 346 5.03 17.20 2.03
CA ASP A 346 4.14 18.29 1.70
C ASP A 346 3.11 18.62 2.79
N ALA A 347 3.22 18.01 3.98
CA ALA A 347 2.31 18.26 5.10
C ALA A 347 2.22 19.74 5.49
N GLU A 348 3.37 20.43 5.59
CA GLU A 348 3.41 21.87 5.90
C GLU A 348 2.72 22.71 4.83
N ARG A 349 2.95 22.39 3.54
CA ARG A 349 2.31 23.06 2.40
C ARG A 349 0.80 22.84 2.39
N LEU A 350 0.34 21.64 2.75
CA LEU A 350 -1.07 21.33 2.89
C LEU A 350 -1.69 22.00 4.13
N ALA A 351 -0.89 22.40 5.13
CA ALA A 351 -1.35 23.04 6.36
C ALA A 351 -2.52 22.28 7.02
N ILE A 352 -2.43 20.95 7.05
CA ILE A 352 -3.43 20.08 7.68
C ILE A 352 -3.19 20.08 9.19
N LYS A 353 -4.23 20.37 9.96
CA LYS A 353 -4.15 20.39 11.43
C LYS A 353 -5.00 19.25 12.00
N PRO A 354 -4.43 18.36 12.81
CA PRO A 354 -5.23 17.34 13.46
C PRO A 354 -6.27 17.94 14.40
N ASP A 355 -7.51 17.52 14.22
CA ASP A 355 -8.63 17.79 15.11
C ASP A 355 -9.22 16.46 15.60
N TYR A 356 -9.12 16.25 16.91
CA TYR A 356 -9.71 15.12 17.63
C TYR A 356 -10.95 15.51 18.43
N ALA A 357 -11.34 16.79 18.44
CA ALA A 357 -12.53 17.26 19.14
C ALA A 357 -13.82 16.99 18.34
N SER A 358 -13.75 17.01 17.01
CA SER A 358 -14.86 16.60 16.15
C SER A 358 -15.16 15.10 16.27
N GLU A 359 -16.45 14.74 16.29
CA GLU A 359 -16.91 13.35 16.20
C GLU A 359 -17.02 12.86 14.74
N ASP A 360 -17.40 13.74 13.80
CA ASP A 360 -17.53 13.46 12.36
C ASP A 360 -16.20 13.59 11.58
N PRO A 361 -15.64 12.49 11.03
CA PRO A 361 -14.37 12.53 10.28
C PRO A 361 -14.51 13.14 8.88
N SER A 362 -15.71 13.29 8.34
CA SER A 362 -15.94 13.70 6.95
C SER A 362 -15.27 15.03 6.54
N PRO A 363 -15.28 16.09 7.39
CA PRO A 363 -14.67 17.37 7.04
C PRO A 363 -13.16 17.27 6.76
N ILE A 364 -12.42 16.48 7.55
CA ILE A 364 -10.96 16.41 7.40
C ILE A 364 -10.56 15.64 6.13
N PHE A 365 -11.27 14.56 5.79
CA PHE A 365 -11.07 13.85 4.52
C PHE A 365 -11.34 14.74 3.32
N THR A 366 -12.44 15.49 3.38
CA THR A 366 -12.86 16.43 2.32
C THR A 366 -11.86 17.57 2.15
N GLU A 367 -11.39 18.14 3.26
CA GLU A 367 -10.37 19.19 3.26
C GLU A 367 -9.05 18.70 2.66
N VAL A 368 -8.57 17.53 3.08
CA VAL A 368 -7.32 16.92 2.61
C VAL A 368 -7.39 16.63 1.11
N ALA A 369 -8.46 15.96 0.65
CA ALA A 369 -8.65 15.67 -0.76
C ALA A 369 -8.70 16.96 -1.60
N ARG A 370 -9.44 17.98 -1.14
CA ARG A 370 -9.51 19.29 -1.82
C ARG A 370 -8.15 19.96 -1.94
N LYS A 371 -7.37 19.99 -0.86
CA LYS A 371 -6.02 20.59 -0.84
C LYS A 371 -5.04 19.86 -1.75
N MET A 372 -5.11 18.53 -1.78
CA MET A 372 -4.31 17.72 -2.70
C MET A 372 -4.66 18.00 -4.16
N ILE A 373 -5.95 18.10 -4.50
CA ILE A 373 -6.40 18.45 -5.87
C ILE A 373 -5.93 19.86 -6.26
N HIS A 374 -6.05 20.85 -5.37
CA HIS A 374 -5.52 22.20 -5.60
C HIS A 374 -4.01 22.20 -5.88
N ASN A 375 -3.27 21.26 -5.28
CA ASN A 375 -1.85 21.06 -5.51
C ASN A 375 -1.54 20.18 -6.73
N GLY A 376 -2.52 19.91 -7.60
CA GLY A 376 -2.34 19.19 -8.86
C GLY A 376 -2.49 17.67 -8.75
N ARG A 377 -2.84 17.12 -7.59
CA ARG A 377 -2.94 15.66 -7.35
C ARG A 377 -4.32 15.11 -7.72
N LEU A 378 -4.81 15.41 -8.92
CA LEU A 378 -6.14 14.99 -9.38
C LEU A 378 -6.30 13.45 -9.49
N GLY A 379 -5.19 12.72 -9.67
CA GLY A 379 -5.17 11.26 -9.72
C GLY A 379 -5.75 10.58 -8.47
N LEU A 380 -5.89 11.31 -7.35
CA LEU A 380 -6.52 10.76 -6.13
C LEU A 380 -7.98 10.33 -6.36
N LEU A 381 -8.68 10.92 -7.34
CA LEU A 381 -10.07 10.58 -7.67
C LEU A 381 -10.25 9.11 -8.04
N SER A 382 -9.22 8.44 -8.55
CA SER A 382 -9.25 7.00 -8.84
C SER A 382 -9.45 6.12 -7.59
N PHE A 383 -9.20 6.66 -6.40
CA PHE A 383 -9.38 5.96 -5.13
C PHE A 383 -10.72 6.28 -4.45
N SER A 384 -11.57 7.10 -5.08
CA SER A 384 -12.93 7.38 -4.63
C SER A 384 -13.87 6.23 -5.03
N GLN A 385 -13.71 5.10 -4.34
CA GLN A 385 -14.43 3.84 -4.62
C GLN A 385 -15.69 3.72 -3.75
N PHE A 386 -16.59 2.79 -4.12
CA PHE A 386 -17.91 2.60 -3.50
C PHE A 386 -18.24 1.11 -3.24
N PRO A 387 -19.13 0.80 -2.28
CA PRO A 387 -19.69 1.70 -1.27
C PRO A 387 -18.58 2.27 -0.37
N LYS A 388 -18.78 3.42 0.29
CA LYS A 388 -17.84 3.92 1.31
C LYS A 388 -17.96 3.06 2.58
N GLU A 389 -16.98 3.14 3.48
CA GLU A 389 -17.14 2.57 4.83
C GLU A 389 -18.28 3.21 5.62
N HIS A 390 -18.84 2.44 6.56
CA HIS A 390 -20.08 2.78 7.28
C HIS A 390 -20.00 4.13 8.02
N ASP A 391 -18.87 4.44 8.64
CA ASP A 391 -18.65 5.71 9.35
C ASP A 391 -18.27 6.89 8.43
N LEU A 392 -18.20 6.64 7.12
CA LEU A 392 -17.80 7.57 6.06
C LEU A 392 -18.79 7.60 4.89
N GLU A 393 -20.01 7.09 5.06
CA GLU A 393 -21.07 7.06 4.03
C GLU A 393 -21.47 8.46 3.55
N HIS A 394 -21.27 9.48 4.38
CA HIS A 394 -21.61 10.88 4.08
C HIS A 394 -20.49 11.67 3.39
N LEU A 395 -19.36 11.02 3.09
CA LEU A 395 -18.31 11.67 2.32
C LEU A 395 -18.84 12.11 0.95
N PRO A 396 -18.42 13.28 0.46
CA PRO A 396 -18.60 13.67 -0.93
C PRO A 396 -18.15 12.55 -1.87
N SER A 397 -18.86 12.31 -2.97
CA SER A 397 -18.61 11.12 -3.80
C SER A 397 -17.20 11.12 -4.41
N TRP A 398 -16.63 12.29 -4.64
CA TRP A 398 -15.28 12.49 -5.16
C TRP A 398 -14.17 12.31 -4.11
N VAL A 399 -14.48 12.15 -2.83
CA VAL A 399 -13.50 12.00 -1.74
C VAL A 399 -13.21 10.52 -1.45
N PRO A 400 -11.94 10.07 -1.48
CA PRO A 400 -11.56 8.74 -1.04
C PRO A 400 -11.74 8.57 0.48
N ASP A 401 -12.22 7.41 0.93
CA ASP A 401 -12.32 7.06 2.36
C ASP A 401 -11.03 6.45 2.93
N TRP A 402 -10.06 6.15 2.05
CA TRP A 402 -8.77 5.53 2.38
C TRP A 402 -8.90 4.29 3.26
N ARG A 403 -9.97 3.52 3.07
CA ARG A 403 -10.17 2.26 3.79
C ARG A 403 -9.08 1.23 3.45
N PRO A 404 -8.87 0.21 4.29
CA PRO A 404 -7.97 -0.88 3.95
C PRO A 404 -8.43 -1.59 2.67
N ASN A 405 -7.48 -2.07 1.87
CA ASN A 405 -7.68 -2.81 0.63
C ASN A 405 -8.48 -2.05 -0.44
N LEU A 406 -8.22 -0.75 -0.62
CA LEU A 406 -8.65 -0.06 -1.82
C LEU A 406 -8.02 -0.71 -3.06
N GLU A 407 -8.80 -0.85 -4.11
CA GLU A 407 -8.30 -1.41 -5.37
C GLU A 407 -7.31 -0.42 -6.01
N ALA A 408 -6.23 -0.94 -6.59
CA ALA A 408 -5.34 -0.10 -7.38
C ALA A 408 -6.03 0.42 -8.63
N SER A 409 -5.70 1.65 -9.01
CA SER A 409 -6.12 2.20 -10.28
C SER A 409 -5.46 1.45 -11.43
N TYR A 410 -6.22 1.16 -12.50
CA TYR A 410 -5.71 0.37 -13.64
C TYR A 410 -4.49 1.00 -14.33
N TYR A 411 -4.31 2.31 -14.23
CA TYR A 411 -3.18 3.03 -14.86
C TYR A 411 -1.98 3.22 -13.93
N THR A 412 -2.01 2.66 -12.72
CA THR A 412 -0.86 2.67 -11.81
C THR A 412 0.17 1.66 -12.29
N ILE A 413 1.30 2.16 -12.80
CA ILE A 413 2.36 1.33 -13.42
C ILE A 413 3.50 1.05 -12.45
N THR A 414 3.81 1.98 -11.55
CA THR A 414 4.88 1.85 -10.55
C THR A 414 4.36 2.13 -9.15
N GLU A 415 5.10 1.65 -8.13
CA GLU A 415 4.79 1.89 -6.72
C GLU A 415 4.76 3.39 -6.34
N SER A 416 5.47 4.25 -7.08
CA SER A 416 5.40 5.70 -6.90
C SER A 416 4.17 6.33 -7.52
N GLY A 417 3.53 5.66 -8.49
CA GLY A 417 2.40 6.22 -9.24
C GLY A 417 2.73 7.50 -10.00
N GLU A 418 4.01 7.75 -10.30
CA GLU A 418 4.47 8.98 -10.99
C GLU A 418 4.74 8.75 -12.49
N ASP A 419 5.02 7.51 -12.88
CA ASP A 419 5.26 7.16 -14.27
C ASP A 419 3.91 6.84 -14.93
N HIS A 420 3.59 7.59 -15.98
CA HIS A 420 2.30 7.49 -16.67
C HIS A 420 2.51 7.34 -18.18
N LEU A 421 1.78 6.40 -18.78
CA LEU A 421 1.78 6.18 -20.23
C LEU A 421 0.55 6.80 -20.92
N LEU A 422 -0.38 7.34 -20.13
CA LEU A 422 -1.66 7.89 -20.58
C LEU A 422 -1.70 9.39 -20.29
N ALA A 423 -2.26 10.15 -21.22
CA ALA A 423 -2.36 11.60 -21.12
C ALA A 423 -3.68 12.07 -21.74
N ALA A 424 -4.80 11.56 -21.23
CA ALA A 424 -6.14 11.84 -21.77
C ALA A 424 -6.47 13.34 -21.87
N SER A 425 -5.93 14.16 -20.96
CA SER A 425 -6.06 15.63 -20.99
C SER A 425 -4.84 16.38 -21.57
N GLY A 426 -3.91 15.67 -22.23
CA GLY A 426 -2.66 16.21 -22.75
C GLY A 426 -1.80 16.88 -21.67
N ASP A 427 -1.28 18.06 -21.98
CA ASP A 427 -0.44 18.89 -21.08
C ASP A 427 -1.26 19.91 -20.26
N THR A 428 -2.59 19.74 -20.19
CA THR A 428 -3.43 20.63 -19.38
C THR A 428 -3.09 20.53 -17.89
N LYS A 429 -3.37 21.60 -17.15
CA LYS A 429 -3.20 21.64 -15.69
C LYS A 429 -4.56 21.62 -15.02
N VAL A 430 -4.61 21.13 -13.79
CA VAL A 430 -5.83 21.14 -12.97
C VAL A 430 -6.40 22.57 -12.92
N SER A 431 -7.67 22.70 -13.26
CA SER A 431 -8.39 23.97 -13.25
C SER A 431 -9.68 23.80 -12.46
N LEU A 432 -9.79 24.55 -11.37
CA LEU A 432 -10.88 24.48 -10.40
C LEU A 432 -11.68 25.77 -10.42
N GLU A 433 -12.98 25.67 -10.20
CA GLU A 433 -13.83 26.84 -9.97
C GLU A 433 -14.03 27.09 -8.47
N GLN A 434 -14.29 28.34 -8.13
CA GLN A 434 -14.59 28.74 -6.77
C GLN A 434 -16.02 28.31 -6.42
N VAL A 435 -16.16 27.57 -5.32
CA VAL A 435 -17.44 27.14 -4.77
C VAL A 435 -17.45 27.34 -3.27
N GLN A 436 -18.61 27.72 -2.73
CA GLN A 436 -18.78 27.96 -1.30
C GLN A 436 -18.95 26.66 -0.50
N ASP A 437 -19.58 25.65 -1.11
CA ASP A 437 -19.82 24.36 -0.45
C ASP A 437 -18.54 23.50 -0.50
N PRO A 438 -17.94 23.16 0.66
CA PRO A 438 -16.75 22.30 0.73
C PRO A 438 -17.03 20.86 0.29
N ASN A 439 -18.28 20.45 0.13
CA ASN A 439 -18.63 19.13 -0.39
C ASN A 439 -18.67 19.09 -1.92
N ILE A 440 -18.69 20.24 -2.59
CA ILE A 440 -18.73 20.27 -4.06
C ILE A 440 -17.32 20.47 -4.62
N LEU A 441 -16.85 19.55 -5.46
CA LEU A 441 -15.66 19.74 -6.30
C LEU A 441 -16.09 20.32 -7.64
N ALA A 442 -15.78 21.60 -7.88
CA ALA A 442 -15.98 22.23 -9.18
C ALA A 442 -14.68 22.20 -9.98
N VAL A 443 -14.65 21.36 -11.02
CA VAL A 443 -13.45 21.10 -11.84
C VAL A 443 -13.79 21.27 -13.33
N ARG A 444 -12.87 21.87 -14.09
CA ARG A 444 -13.01 22.03 -15.54
C ARG A 444 -12.50 20.80 -16.28
N GLY A 445 -13.11 20.51 -17.42
CA GLY A 445 -12.76 19.37 -18.24
C GLY A 445 -13.56 19.31 -19.54
N TYR A 446 -13.58 18.14 -20.15
CA TYR A 446 -14.21 17.87 -21.43
C TYR A 446 -15.23 16.75 -21.27
N LEU A 447 -16.45 16.97 -21.75
CA LEU A 447 -17.43 15.90 -21.89
C LEU A 447 -17.04 15.07 -23.12
N VAL A 448 -16.61 13.83 -22.91
CA VAL A 448 -16.33 12.90 -24.02
C VAL A 448 -17.64 12.54 -24.68
N ASP A 449 -18.52 11.87 -23.92
CA ASP A 449 -19.85 11.49 -24.37
C ASP A 449 -20.72 10.91 -23.23
N THR A 450 -21.96 10.54 -23.55
CA THR A 450 -22.88 9.81 -22.66
C THR A 450 -22.87 8.31 -22.94
N ILE A 451 -22.82 7.49 -21.90
CA ILE A 451 -22.97 6.03 -21.97
C ILE A 451 -24.36 5.68 -22.49
N GLU A 452 -24.39 4.90 -23.57
CA GLU A 452 -25.61 4.41 -24.21
C GLU A 452 -25.95 2.99 -23.76
N GLU A 453 -24.95 2.13 -23.61
CA GLU A 453 -25.14 0.71 -23.29
C GLU A 453 -23.96 0.20 -22.45
N VAL A 454 -24.24 -0.64 -21.45
CA VAL A 454 -23.21 -1.29 -20.59
C VAL A 454 -23.24 -2.81 -20.76
N GLY A 455 -22.10 -3.45 -20.55
CA GLY A 455 -21.97 -4.90 -20.49
C GLY A 455 -21.96 -5.45 -19.07
N GLU A 456 -21.67 -6.74 -18.96
CA GLU A 456 -21.52 -7.42 -17.67
C GLU A 456 -20.18 -7.08 -16.99
N ARG A 457 -20.15 -7.24 -15.66
CA ARG A 457 -18.94 -7.02 -14.88
C ARG A 457 -17.90 -8.08 -15.23
N TRP A 458 -16.71 -7.63 -15.58
CA TRP A 458 -15.55 -8.49 -15.83
C TRP A 458 -14.96 -8.96 -14.51
N HIS A 459 -14.72 -10.27 -14.42
CA HIS A 459 -13.94 -10.88 -13.36
C HIS A 459 -12.84 -11.76 -13.96
N SER A 460 -11.60 -11.43 -13.63
CA SER A 460 -10.43 -12.22 -13.96
C SER A 460 -10.62 -13.63 -13.41
N SER A 461 -10.69 -14.60 -14.31
CA SER A 461 -10.93 -15.99 -13.96
C SER A 461 -10.28 -16.94 -14.95
N ASN A 462 -10.08 -18.18 -14.49
CA ASN A 462 -9.60 -19.26 -15.36
C ASN A 462 -10.70 -19.81 -16.29
N SER A 463 -11.95 -19.33 -16.19
CA SER A 463 -13.07 -19.77 -17.03
C SER A 463 -12.93 -19.26 -18.48
N HIS A 464 -12.73 -20.19 -19.42
CA HIS A 464 -12.64 -19.90 -20.84
C HIS A 464 -13.95 -19.30 -21.38
N ALA A 465 -15.10 -19.87 -21.00
CA ALA A 465 -16.40 -19.37 -21.44
C ALA A 465 -16.67 -17.93 -20.98
N HIS A 466 -16.30 -17.59 -19.73
CA HIS A 466 -16.45 -16.21 -19.24
C HIS A 466 -15.56 -15.22 -20.00
N CYS A 467 -14.31 -15.60 -20.28
CA CYS A 467 -13.39 -14.82 -21.10
C CYS A 467 -13.94 -14.59 -22.51
N GLN A 468 -14.41 -15.65 -23.17
CA GLN A 468 -14.98 -15.59 -24.51
C GLN A 468 -16.23 -14.70 -24.58
N ALA A 469 -17.13 -14.80 -23.61
CA ALA A 469 -18.32 -13.95 -23.53
C ALA A 469 -17.95 -12.46 -23.38
N HIS A 470 -16.96 -12.16 -22.54
CA HIS A 470 -16.47 -10.79 -22.34
C HIS A 470 -15.85 -10.19 -23.61
N LEU A 471 -14.97 -10.93 -24.28
CA LEU A 471 -14.36 -10.48 -25.54
C LEU A 471 -15.39 -10.31 -26.66
N SER A 472 -16.33 -11.25 -26.78
CA SER A 472 -17.41 -11.18 -27.78
C SER A 472 -18.27 -9.94 -27.58
N ARG A 473 -18.57 -9.61 -26.32
CA ARG A 473 -19.33 -8.40 -25.97
C ARG A 473 -18.63 -7.11 -26.41
N ILE A 474 -17.30 -7.04 -26.26
CA ILE A 474 -16.51 -5.90 -26.73
C ILE A 474 -16.50 -5.82 -28.26
N VAL A 475 -16.39 -6.96 -28.94
CA VAL A 475 -16.47 -7.03 -30.41
C VAL A 475 -17.83 -6.50 -30.91
N ASP A 476 -18.93 -6.88 -30.27
CA ASP A 476 -20.27 -6.38 -30.59
C ASP A 476 -20.36 -4.85 -30.43
N PHE A 477 -19.78 -4.30 -29.36
CA PHE A 477 -19.71 -2.86 -29.17
C PHE A 477 -18.86 -2.16 -30.24
N CYS A 478 -17.74 -2.75 -30.65
CA CYS A 478 -16.92 -2.21 -31.73
C CYS A 478 -17.66 -2.23 -33.09
N ALA A 479 -18.47 -3.26 -33.35
CA ALA A 479 -19.34 -3.32 -34.53
C ALA A 479 -20.41 -2.23 -34.51
N LYS A 480 -21.10 -2.03 -33.37
CA LYS A 480 -22.07 -0.95 -33.16
C LYS A 480 -21.42 0.44 -33.29
N SER A 481 -20.22 0.62 -32.74
CA SER A 481 -19.42 1.84 -32.88
C SER A 481 -19.16 2.18 -34.35
N THR A 482 -18.74 1.19 -35.14
CA THR A 482 -18.46 1.36 -36.57
C THR A 482 -19.71 1.77 -37.35
N ALA A 483 -20.87 1.20 -37.01
CA ALA A 483 -22.14 1.53 -37.65
C ALA A 483 -22.58 3.00 -37.43
N LYS A 484 -22.14 3.65 -36.35
CA LYS A 484 -22.47 5.05 -36.04
C LYS A 484 -21.76 6.07 -36.95
N LYS A 485 -20.62 5.71 -37.57
CA LYS A 485 -19.85 6.56 -38.51
C LYS A 485 -19.42 7.93 -37.96
N GLU A 486 -19.31 8.04 -36.64
CA GLU A 486 -18.83 9.26 -35.97
C GLU A 486 -17.29 9.37 -36.07
N PRO A 487 -16.71 10.56 -36.30
CA PRO A 487 -15.28 10.77 -36.47
C PRO A 487 -14.53 10.81 -35.13
N ILE A 488 -14.66 9.75 -34.33
CA ILE A 488 -14.08 9.61 -32.99
C ILE A 488 -12.67 9.00 -32.98
N TYR A 489 -12.19 8.52 -34.14
CA TYR A 489 -10.85 8.00 -34.36
C TYR A 489 -10.18 8.73 -35.53
N ASP A 490 -8.85 8.77 -35.52
CA ASP A 490 -8.08 9.43 -36.58
C ASP A 490 -8.25 8.73 -37.95
N ASN A 491 -8.41 7.41 -37.94
CA ASN A 491 -8.67 6.59 -39.13
C ASN A 491 -9.32 5.25 -38.76
N ASP A 492 -9.79 4.52 -39.78
CA ASP A 492 -10.44 3.21 -39.62
C ASP A 492 -9.48 2.14 -39.09
N GLU A 493 -8.19 2.22 -39.41
CA GLU A 493 -7.18 1.28 -38.87
C GLU A 493 -7.05 1.39 -37.35
N ARG A 494 -7.13 2.61 -36.80
CA ARG A 494 -7.11 2.83 -35.34
C ARG A 494 -8.40 2.38 -34.69
N ARG A 495 -9.55 2.55 -35.36
CA ARG A 495 -10.85 2.08 -34.87
C ARG A 495 -10.86 0.57 -34.66
N VAL A 496 -10.30 -0.20 -35.59
CA VAL A 496 -10.28 -1.67 -35.47
C VAL A 496 -9.36 -2.17 -34.35
N GLU A 497 -8.47 -1.32 -33.79
CA GLU A 497 -7.62 -1.70 -32.66
C GLU A 497 -8.38 -1.77 -31.33
N ALA A 498 -9.55 -1.14 -31.24
CA ALA A 498 -10.36 -1.12 -30.02
C ALA A 498 -10.66 -2.53 -29.49
N VAL A 499 -10.85 -3.51 -30.39
CA VAL A 499 -11.19 -4.90 -30.02
C VAL A 499 -10.15 -5.57 -29.12
N TRP A 500 -8.88 -5.18 -29.23
CA TRP A 500 -7.78 -5.72 -28.43
C TRP A 500 -7.13 -4.69 -27.48
N ARG A 501 -7.42 -3.40 -27.61
CA ARG A 501 -7.00 -2.38 -26.63
C ARG A 501 -7.96 -2.27 -25.45
N VAL A 502 -9.27 -2.34 -25.70
CA VAL A 502 -10.31 -2.20 -24.66
C VAL A 502 -10.19 -3.26 -23.56
N PRO A 503 -10.01 -4.57 -23.85
CA PRO A 503 -9.95 -5.59 -22.81
C PRO A 503 -8.80 -5.42 -21.80
N VAL A 504 -7.74 -4.72 -22.19
CA VAL A 504 -6.53 -4.50 -21.38
C VAL A 504 -6.37 -3.02 -20.96
N GLY A 505 -7.35 -2.17 -21.28
CA GLY A 505 -7.31 -0.73 -21.01
C GLY A 505 -6.08 -0.02 -21.59
N ASP A 506 -5.62 -0.50 -22.75
CA ASP A 506 -4.47 0.03 -23.50
C ASP A 506 -3.11 0.00 -22.78
N LEU A 507 -3.01 -0.75 -21.68
CA LEU A 507 -1.77 -1.01 -20.97
C LEU A 507 -1.39 -2.49 -21.12
N TYR A 508 -0.09 -2.73 -21.31
CA TYR A 508 0.42 -4.06 -21.59
C TYR A 508 1.76 -4.30 -20.92
N TRP A 509 1.81 -5.31 -20.07
CA TRP A 509 2.99 -5.80 -19.39
C TRP A 509 3.51 -7.07 -20.05
N THR A 510 4.84 -7.19 -20.16
CA THR A 510 5.51 -8.41 -20.61
C THR A 510 6.67 -8.75 -19.66
N LYS A 511 7.25 -9.95 -19.74
CA LYS A 511 8.42 -10.30 -18.92
C LYS A 511 9.68 -9.51 -19.30
N ASP A 512 9.77 -9.13 -20.57
CA ASP A 512 10.97 -8.54 -21.20
C ASP A 512 10.94 -7.00 -21.20
N THR A 513 9.75 -6.41 -21.26
CA THR A 513 9.57 -4.97 -21.07
C THR A 513 8.69 -4.71 -19.87
N ASP A 514 9.01 -3.68 -19.12
CA ASP A 514 8.07 -3.08 -18.19
C ASP A 514 6.75 -2.70 -18.89
N HIS A 515 5.82 -2.08 -18.18
CA HIS A 515 4.54 -1.66 -18.73
C HIS A 515 4.73 -0.76 -19.96
N THR A 516 3.95 -1.04 -21.00
CA THR A 516 3.93 -0.29 -22.27
C THR A 516 2.49 -0.05 -22.71
N ARG A 517 2.30 0.78 -23.74
CA ARG A 517 1.00 0.87 -24.42
C ARG A 517 0.75 -0.40 -25.23
N ALA A 518 -0.50 -0.87 -25.24
CA ALA A 518 -0.88 -1.99 -26.09
C ALA A 518 -0.55 -1.65 -27.56
N SER A 519 0.00 -2.62 -28.30
CA SER A 519 0.47 -2.40 -29.68
C SER A 519 0.32 -3.65 -30.51
N ARG A 520 0.29 -3.50 -31.84
CA ARG A 520 0.07 -4.62 -32.77
C ARG A 520 1.07 -5.77 -32.60
N PRO A 521 2.40 -5.56 -32.60
CA PRO A 521 3.36 -6.67 -32.53
C PRO A 521 3.39 -7.41 -31.17
N ARG A 522 2.50 -7.06 -30.24
CA ARG A 522 2.44 -7.60 -28.88
C ARG A 522 1.01 -7.98 -28.54
N ALA A 523 0.21 -6.97 -28.19
CA ALA A 523 -1.15 -7.18 -27.71
C ALA A 523 -2.07 -7.78 -28.78
N SER A 524 -1.97 -7.33 -30.04
CA SER A 524 -2.83 -7.86 -31.10
C SER A 524 -2.52 -9.32 -31.44
N ASP A 525 -1.25 -9.69 -31.51
CA ASP A 525 -0.86 -11.08 -31.83
C ASP A 525 -1.26 -12.03 -30.69
N GLU A 526 -0.99 -11.65 -29.44
CA GLU A 526 -1.38 -12.44 -28.26
C GLU A 526 -2.90 -12.49 -28.06
N TYR A 527 -3.63 -11.45 -28.46
CA TYR A 527 -5.11 -11.45 -28.52
C TYR A 527 -5.64 -12.49 -29.52
N LEU A 528 -5.05 -12.57 -30.72
CA LEU A 528 -5.44 -13.56 -31.73
C LEU A 528 -5.14 -14.98 -31.26
N ASP A 529 -4.02 -15.19 -30.59
CA ASP A 529 -3.70 -16.46 -29.94
C ASP A 529 -4.71 -16.79 -28.83
N CYS A 530 -5.16 -15.79 -28.08
CA CYS A 530 -6.21 -15.97 -27.07
C CYS A 530 -7.53 -16.41 -27.69
N LEU A 531 -8.01 -15.74 -28.75
CA LEU A 531 -9.23 -16.13 -29.45
C LEU A 531 -9.13 -17.57 -30.01
N PHE A 532 -7.99 -17.90 -30.63
CA PHE A 532 -7.75 -19.24 -31.15
C PHE A 532 -7.86 -20.31 -30.06
N ILE A 533 -7.24 -20.09 -28.90
CA ILE A 533 -7.29 -21.04 -27.79
C ILE A 533 -8.72 -21.17 -27.23
N LEU A 534 -9.48 -20.07 -27.15
CA LEU A 534 -10.86 -20.11 -26.68
C LEU A 534 -11.75 -20.94 -27.61
N GLU A 535 -11.69 -20.70 -28.92
CA GLU A 535 -12.43 -21.46 -29.93
C GLU A 535 -12.01 -22.95 -29.96
N LEU A 536 -10.71 -23.22 -29.83
CA LEU A 536 -10.18 -24.57 -29.79
C LEU A 536 -10.68 -25.33 -28.55
N LEU A 537 -10.70 -24.68 -27.38
CA LEU A 537 -11.14 -25.30 -26.13
C LEU A 537 -12.65 -25.49 -26.07
N GLU A 538 -13.43 -24.63 -26.71
CA GLU A 538 -14.88 -24.78 -26.85
C GLU A 538 -15.23 -26.05 -27.64
N SER A 539 -14.52 -26.30 -28.74
CA SER A 539 -14.71 -27.46 -29.61
C SER A 539 -13.97 -28.73 -29.15
N TRP A 540 -13.05 -28.61 -28.20
CA TRP A 540 -12.21 -29.71 -27.70
C TRP A 540 -12.97 -30.94 -27.18
N PRO A 541 -14.09 -30.81 -26.43
CA PRO A 541 -14.85 -31.95 -25.93
C PRO A 541 -15.40 -32.85 -27.04
N ASP A 542 -15.72 -32.28 -28.20
CA ASP A 542 -16.33 -32.97 -29.34
C ASP A 542 -15.30 -33.61 -30.29
N MET A 543 -14.01 -33.30 -30.12
CA MET A 543 -12.92 -33.84 -30.97
C MET A 543 -12.53 -35.27 -30.61
N SER A 544 -12.16 -36.05 -31.64
CA SER A 544 -11.56 -37.37 -31.49
C SER A 544 -10.16 -37.30 -30.85
N PRO A 545 -9.65 -38.39 -30.25
CA PRO A 545 -8.27 -38.44 -29.75
C PRO A 545 -7.22 -38.10 -30.81
N GLU A 546 -7.43 -38.51 -32.06
CA GLU A 546 -6.53 -38.22 -33.19
C GLU A 546 -6.56 -36.74 -33.57
N GLU A 547 -7.74 -36.13 -33.59
CA GLU A 547 -7.91 -34.68 -33.84
C GLU A 547 -7.24 -33.85 -32.75
N ARG A 548 -7.40 -34.23 -31.48
CA ARG A 548 -6.72 -33.59 -30.35
C ARG A 548 -5.20 -33.73 -30.45
N ALA A 549 -4.70 -34.93 -30.78
CA ALA A 549 -3.27 -35.16 -30.96
C ALA A 549 -2.68 -34.31 -32.10
N ALA A 550 -3.44 -34.10 -33.18
CA ALA A 550 -3.03 -33.25 -34.30
C ALA A 550 -3.00 -31.76 -33.93
N ARG A 551 -3.91 -31.30 -33.06
CA ARG A 551 -4.00 -29.88 -32.61
C ARG A 551 -3.10 -29.56 -31.42
N PHE A 552 -2.64 -30.56 -30.68
CA PHE A 552 -1.85 -30.36 -29.46
C PHE A 552 -0.59 -29.50 -29.65
N PRO A 553 0.22 -29.65 -30.72
CA PRO A 553 1.39 -28.79 -30.92
C PRO A 553 1.04 -27.31 -31.10
N GLU A 554 -0.06 -27.02 -31.78
CA GLU A 554 -0.54 -25.65 -31.99
C GLU A 554 -1.11 -25.04 -30.71
N LEU A 555 -1.83 -25.85 -29.93
CA LEU A 555 -2.31 -25.48 -28.60
C LEU A 555 -1.13 -25.12 -27.68
N GLU A 556 -0.11 -25.96 -27.60
CA GLU A 556 1.06 -25.74 -26.74
C GLU A 556 1.85 -24.49 -27.16
N ALA A 557 2.02 -24.24 -28.46
CA ALA A 557 2.73 -23.07 -28.96
C ALA A 557 2.04 -21.74 -28.58
N ARG A 558 0.70 -21.72 -28.51
CA ARG A 558 -0.11 -20.51 -28.29
C ARG A 558 -0.60 -20.35 -26.85
N ARG A 559 -0.44 -21.37 -26.01
CA ARG A 559 -0.91 -21.38 -24.61
C ARG A 559 -0.30 -20.25 -23.79
N PHE A 560 1.00 -20.01 -23.90
CA PHE A 560 1.68 -18.95 -23.15
C PHE A 560 1.30 -17.54 -23.64
N PRO A 561 1.36 -17.21 -24.95
CA PRO A 561 0.83 -15.97 -25.50
C PRO A 561 -0.61 -15.66 -25.10
N SER A 562 -1.51 -16.64 -25.25
CA SER A 562 -2.91 -16.52 -24.80
C SER A 562 -3.01 -16.22 -23.30
N GLY A 563 -2.21 -16.91 -22.47
CA GLY A 563 -2.16 -16.66 -21.03
C GLY A 563 -1.63 -15.27 -20.68
N SER A 564 -0.68 -14.75 -21.44
CA SER A 564 -0.12 -13.41 -21.29
C SER A 564 -1.16 -12.33 -21.56
N TYR A 565 -1.93 -12.45 -22.65
CA TYR A 565 -3.03 -11.53 -22.94
C TYR A 565 -4.11 -11.55 -21.86
N ARG A 566 -4.55 -12.75 -21.44
CA ARG A 566 -5.52 -12.91 -20.35
C ARG A 566 -5.03 -12.33 -19.02
N GLY A 567 -3.73 -12.48 -18.73
CA GLY A 567 -3.11 -11.87 -17.55
C GLY A 567 -3.21 -10.35 -17.56
N ASN A 568 -3.01 -9.72 -18.72
CA ASN A 568 -3.15 -8.27 -18.87
C ASN A 568 -4.60 -7.77 -18.72
N MET A 569 -5.59 -8.60 -19.07
CA MET A 569 -7.02 -8.27 -18.83
C MET A 569 -7.36 -8.16 -17.34
N ALA A 570 -6.54 -8.70 -16.44
CA ALA A 570 -6.77 -8.60 -15.00
C ALA A 570 -6.68 -7.15 -14.48
N ALA A 571 -6.01 -6.24 -15.20
CA ALA A 571 -5.99 -4.81 -14.86
C ALA A 571 -7.38 -4.15 -14.96
N MET A 572 -8.31 -4.77 -15.71
CA MET A 572 -9.70 -4.31 -15.84
C MET A 572 -10.65 -5.06 -14.91
N ASP A 573 -10.16 -5.87 -13.96
CA ASP A 573 -11.01 -6.62 -13.04
C ASP A 573 -12.01 -5.70 -12.32
N GLY A 574 -13.24 -6.19 -12.19
CA GLY A 574 -14.33 -5.46 -11.56
C GLY A 574 -14.95 -4.35 -12.43
N LYS A 575 -14.43 -4.04 -13.62
CA LYS A 575 -15.00 -3.03 -14.55
C LYS A 575 -16.02 -3.66 -15.52
N LYS A 576 -16.76 -2.82 -16.25
CA LYS A 576 -17.73 -3.22 -17.29
C LYS A 576 -17.32 -2.64 -18.64
N PRO A 577 -17.45 -3.37 -19.76
CA PRO A 577 -17.34 -2.75 -21.06
C PRO A 577 -18.55 -1.85 -21.32
N TYR A 578 -18.38 -0.76 -22.06
CA TYR A 578 -19.49 0.14 -22.42
C TYR A 578 -19.37 0.69 -23.84
N LEU A 579 -20.50 1.15 -24.37
CA LEU A 579 -20.63 1.90 -25.61
C LEU A 579 -21.31 3.25 -25.32
N THR A 580 -20.82 4.31 -25.95
CA THR A 580 -21.40 5.66 -25.85
C THR A 580 -22.23 6.03 -27.09
N ARG A 581 -23.03 7.09 -27.00
CA ARG A 581 -23.94 7.54 -28.07
C ARG A 581 -23.24 7.87 -29.40
N LYS A 582 -22.05 8.46 -29.36
CA LYS A 582 -21.13 8.74 -30.47
C LYS A 582 -20.26 7.53 -30.84
N GLY A 583 -20.31 6.46 -30.06
CA GLY A 583 -19.67 5.19 -30.40
C GLY A 583 -18.29 4.97 -29.80
N TYR A 584 -17.84 5.76 -28.83
CA TYR A 584 -16.66 5.38 -28.03
C TYR A 584 -16.95 4.07 -27.29
N VAL A 585 -15.94 3.19 -27.23
CA VAL A 585 -15.96 1.92 -26.52
C VAL A 585 -14.88 1.97 -25.44
N GLY A 586 -15.17 1.43 -24.25
CA GLY A 586 -14.23 1.47 -23.14
C GLY A 586 -14.61 0.55 -22.00
N MET A 587 -13.93 0.74 -20.86
CA MET A 587 -14.19 0.04 -19.60
C MET A 587 -14.55 1.04 -18.51
N CYS A 588 -15.67 0.86 -17.82
CA CYS A 588 -16.19 1.76 -16.78
C CYS A 588 -16.34 1.05 -15.42
N PRO A 589 -16.51 1.78 -14.30
CA PRO A 589 -16.74 1.18 -12.99
C PRO A 589 -17.97 0.26 -12.98
N SER A 590 -17.96 -0.76 -12.12
CA SER A 590 -19.05 -1.76 -12.00
C SER A 590 -20.46 -1.17 -11.80
N HIS A 591 -20.56 0.00 -11.18
CA HIS A 591 -21.83 0.65 -10.85
C HIS A 591 -22.20 1.78 -11.82
N ALA A 592 -21.43 1.98 -12.89
CA ALA A 592 -21.83 2.82 -14.02
C ALA A 592 -23.07 2.25 -14.72
N ALA A 593 -23.89 3.14 -15.28
CA ALA A 593 -25.16 2.84 -15.91
C ALA A 593 -25.36 3.67 -17.19
N GLU A 594 -26.36 3.29 -17.97
CA GLU A 594 -26.81 4.07 -19.13
C GLU A 594 -27.22 5.48 -18.69
N GLY A 595 -26.83 6.50 -19.48
CA GLY A 595 -27.06 7.90 -19.15
C GLY A 595 -25.94 8.56 -18.34
N ASP A 596 -25.01 7.79 -17.75
CA ASP A 596 -23.82 8.36 -17.12
C ASP A 596 -22.90 9.01 -18.17
N TRP A 597 -22.12 10.00 -17.75
CA TRP A 597 -21.24 10.80 -18.60
C TRP A 597 -19.79 10.37 -18.46
N VAL A 598 -19.12 10.17 -19.59
CA VAL A 598 -17.67 9.99 -19.64
C VAL A 598 -17.03 11.35 -19.82
N VAL A 599 -16.15 11.72 -18.89
CA VAL A 599 -15.50 13.03 -18.85
C VAL A 599 -14.00 12.89 -18.70
N ILE A 600 -13.25 13.88 -19.19
CA ILE A 600 -11.82 14.02 -18.95
C ILE A 600 -11.60 15.36 -18.26
N PHE A 601 -11.13 15.34 -17.02
CA PHE A 601 -10.81 16.57 -16.30
C PHE A 601 -9.46 17.13 -16.75
N MET A 602 -9.32 18.46 -16.72
CA MET A 602 -8.03 19.10 -16.99
C MET A 602 -7.00 18.68 -15.94
N GLY A 603 -5.79 18.36 -16.38
CA GLY A 603 -4.75 17.76 -15.53
C GLY A 603 -4.96 16.26 -15.21
N GLY A 604 -6.05 15.66 -15.69
CA GLY A 604 -6.32 14.23 -15.57
C GLY A 604 -5.52 13.39 -16.57
N ARG A 605 -5.08 12.21 -16.16
CA ARG A 605 -4.37 11.26 -17.04
C ARG A 605 -5.30 10.29 -17.76
N ILE A 606 -6.49 10.09 -17.21
CA ILE A 606 -7.49 9.14 -17.68
C ILE A 606 -8.91 9.74 -17.65
N PRO A 607 -9.87 9.14 -18.37
CA PRO A 607 -11.29 9.45 -18.23
C PRO A 607 -11.89 9.04 -16.88
N PHE A 608 -13.00 9.69 -16.52
CA PHE A 608 -13.83 9.39 -15.36
C PHE A 608 -15.30 9.32 -15.76
N VAL A 609 -16.12 8.66 -14.95
CA VAL A 609 -17.57 8.58 -15.11
C VAL A 609 -18.25 9.45 -14.05
N LEU A 610 -19.20 10.26 -14.50
CA LEU A 610 -20.07 11.09 -13.68
C LEU A 610 -21.54 10.72 -13.91
N ARG A 611 -22.32 10.67 -12.84
CA ARG A 611 -23.78 10.50 -12.92
C ARG A 611 -24.47 11.85 -12.75
N PRO A 612 -25.21 12.34 -13.76
CA PRO A 612 -26.02 13.55 -13.61
C PRO A 612 -27.06 13.38 -12.51
N LEU A 613 -27.23 14.39 -11.66
CA LEU A 613 -28.33 14.44 -10.69
C LEU A 613 -29.59 15.02 -11.36
N GLU A 614 -30.71 14.31 -11.23
CA GLU A 614 -31.97 14.74 -11.84
C GLU A 614 -32.37 16.15 -11.38
N GLY A 615 -32.63 17.04 -12.35
CA GLY A 615 -33.04 18.43 -12.09
C GLY A 615 -31.95 19.34 -11.54
N SER A 616 -30.68 18.93 -11.58
CA SER A 616 -29.53 19.71 -11.10
C SER A 616 -28.43 19.83 -12.16
N GLU A 617 -27.54 20.80 -12.01
CA GLU A 617 -26.27 20.90 -12.77
C GLU A 617 -25.13 20.11 -12.10
N GLU A 618 -25.40 19.46 -10.97
CA GLU A 618 -24.45 18.69 -10.20
C GLU A 618 -24.40 17.21 -10.60
N PHE A 619 -23.30 16.56 -10.24
CA PHE A 619 -22.99 15.18 -10.57
C PHE A 619 -22.56 14.40 -9.33
N THR A 620 -22.84 13.10 -9.33
CA THR A 620 -22.16 12.14 -8.45
C THR A 620 -20.97 11.54 -9.19
N PHE A 621 -19.82 11.48 -8.54
CA PHE A 621 -18.65 10.76 -9.01
C PHE A 621 -18.91 9.25 -8.99
N VAL A 622 -18.66 8.57 -10.10
CA VAL A 622 -18.86 7.12 -10.23
C VAL A 622 -17.49 6.42 -10.16
N GLY A 623 -16.50 6.88 -10.92
CA GLY A 623 -15.16 6.30 -10.84
C GLY A 623 -14.34 6.48 -12.10
N GLU A 624 -13.15 5.91 -12.09
CA GLU A 624 -12.25 5.90 -13.24
C GLU A 624 -12.75 5.04 -14.40
N ALA A 625 -12.48 5.49 -15.61
CA ALA A 625 -12.77 4.77 -16.84
C ALA A 625 -11.55 4.71 -17.76
N TYR A 626 -11.60 3.73 -18.65
CA TYR A 626 -10.85 3.69 -19.88
C TYR A 626 -11.81 4.02 -21.04
N CYS A 627 -11.37 4.82 -22.01
CA CYS A 627 -12.16 5.19 -23.18
C CYS A 627 -11.25 5.21 -24.41
N ASP A 628 -11.40 4.22 -25.28
CA ASP A 628 -10.52 4.11 -26.45
C ASP A 628 -10.72 5.30 -27.41
N GLY A 629 -9.62 5.86 -27.93
CA GLY A 629 -9.63 7.01 -28.85
C GLY A 629 -9.60 8.41 -28.21
N VAL A 630 -9.43 8.51 -26.88
CA VAL A 630 -9.25 9.76 -26.13
C VAL A 630 -8.18 9.68 -25.03
N MET A 631 -7.19 8.80 -25.19
CA MET A 631 -6.19 8.51 -24.14
C MET A 631 -4.91 9.35 -24.26
N ASP A 632 -4.78 10.16 -25.31
CA ASP A 632 -3.58 10.92 -25.69
C ASP A 632 -3.88 12.41 -25.98
N GLY A 633 -5.02 12.92 -25.50
CA GLY A 633 -5.41 14.32 -25.64
C GLY A 633 -6.20 14.65 -26.91
N GLU A 634 -6.72 13.63 -27.60
CA GLU A 634 -7.52 13.79 -28.82
C GLU A 634 -8.78 14.64 -28.56
N ILE A 635 -9.36 14.53 -27.36
CA ILE A 635 -10.59 15.24 -27.00
C ILE A 635 -10.44 16.76 -27.03
N LEU A 636 -9.24 17.29 -26.78
CA LEU A 636 -8.95 18.73 -26.70
C LEU A 636 -9.20 19.43 -28.04
N LYS A 637 -9.13 18.69 -29.15
CA LYS A 637 -9.37 19.22 -30.51
C LYS A 637 -10.83 19.09 -30.93
N ARG A 638 -11.64 18.35 -30.17
CA ARG A 638 -12.99 17.90 -30.58
C ARG A 638 -14.10 18.56 -29.78
N VAL A 639 -13.83 18.99 -28.55
CA VAL A 639 -14.86 19.48 -27.61
C VAL A 639 -14.33 20.70 -26.85
N GLU A 640 -15.22 21.65 -26.57
CA GLU A 640 -14.91 22.80 -25.70
C GLU A 640 -14.88 22.40 -24.22
N GLU A 641 -14.03 23.07 -23.46
CA GLU A 641 -13.95 22.89 -22.01
C GLU A 641 -15.21 23.41 -21.32
N ARG A 642 -15.64 22.70 -20.26
CA ARG A 642 -16.77 23.08 -19.40
C ARG A 642 -16.50 22.71 -17.95
N SER A 643 -17.34 23.21 -17.06
CA SER A 643 -17.23 22.98 -15.63
C SER A 643 -18.17 21.87 -15.17
N PHE A 644 -17.69 21.06 -14.23
CA PHE A 644 -18.42 19.96 -13.62
C PHE A 644 -18.44 20.17 -12.11
N PHE A 645 -19.65 20.16 -11.52
CA PHE A 645 -19.87 20.34 -10.09
C PHE A 645 -20.19 18.99 -9.47
N ILE A 646 -19.23 18.40 -8.77
CA ILE A 646 -19.29 17.02 -8.29
C ILE A 646 -19.56 17.03 -6.78
N ARG A 647 -20.66 16.42 -6.34
CA ARG A 647 -21.07 16.37 -4.94
C ARG A 647 -20.54 15.15 -4.23
#